data_AF-A0A554NEE4-F1
#
_entry.id   AF-A0A554NEE4-F1
#
_cell.length_a   1.000
_cell.length_b   1.000
_cell.length_c   1.000
_cell.angle_alpha   90.00
_cell.angle_beta   90.00
_cell.angle_gamma   90.00
#
_symmetry.space_group_name_H-M   'P 1'
#
loop_
_entity.id
_entity.type
_entity.pdbx_description
1 polymer ?
#
loop_
_entity_poly.entity_id
_entity_poly.type
_entity_poly.pdbx_seq_one_letter_code
_entity_poly.pdbx_strand_id
1 'polypeptide(L)'
;MLGLISQDQFNSRDLHELYEMCLNIDDTLEEALEIWTTAGDVKTSLLGDTRTGLLFGVLPEQAFDYGTIYDTIDYTVSGAFLDWMAHPEITDDEGNVVGGGLGMTTLDFEMSFSWAVNGNLYNPELVRQEVIGYRTAIRVISEFGFRNTDTPSDGSVDEFDVTTGTDGEDVAFVTTGEAGGEADALRRTDEDLVFTRFEEVEQLNYSGVIAPGAAGSTTAEHTFTMPDGADRVEATCSWVTNVQDLDFFLEDGSGDRIAGSTNFGGPERITTSDPEPGRTYTFVVETFASGPTRYEIDGSARQSTTAGESEGDSEFAFGSTTDATTVENRVAGGSTTAVQYDVDRDLHSLTIHPYAPDVVFDLELVGPDGATVQSFDGVTEKRVGGKCCGLPEWVVESPDQGTYTLEVSNLEPDPKPFEIQFGTLQSTGTATPDPKVAVGYEQRPYDVTPFTFFQDYAEFIDSGSMDPVTVDEVANGALSEYDHAVVIHDYLNEDMERARKSGAADSGYTGALDTFVDDGGNLVLTDTGNYLLPLLDNDLVDGSRFGQDAITRTFDDVAQFTSKNLDHPLFGTDGDVRPIQDQLWKVAPLGYGVSGEARMDVIREEAFAAAATSAEGVPSVAGRVDGAVGAGSITASEDEGTGIHTICSLLPPAKQTNLHPFGMLNYTATFLGYVMFTSALGFEQIRDVGTEVRRYGRGDEWDLSGVDPVEPPAPEFSASGSRSDDGDVFTGGQTNRVRVTVESIDGEVDGNQQVELTDGLPDDWSVIRDGDGEPFGDAVGTDDGTVVLGSLTEADVSAGSVSRTYYAEAPEGAGATGEYTFGPAEVTATIDGAAVTAEVAGTETAYVVGPSTNVL
;
A
#
# COMPACT_ATOMS: atom_id res chain seq x y z
N MET A 1 -17.69 11.32 20.27
CA MET A 1 -17.08 12.47 19.57
C MET A 1 -15.80 11.97 18.93
N LEU A 2 -15.40 12.50 17.78
CA LEU A 2 -14.17 12.12 17.10
C LEU A 2 -13.23 13.33 17.05
N GLY A 3 -11.96 13.11 17.38
CA GLY A 3 -10.87 14.06 17.21
C GLY A 3 -10.12 13.77 15.92
N LEU A 4 -10.28 14.64 14.92
CA LEU A 4 -9.71 14.52 13.59
C LEU A 4 -8.36 15.22 13.57
N ILE A 5 -7.29 14.45 13.72
CA ILE A 5 -5.93 14.98 13.74
C ILE A 5 -5.51 15.31 12.32
N SER A 6 -5.25 16.59 12.07
CA SER A 6 -4.56 17.04 10.88
C SER A 6 -3.09 17.28 11.22
N GLN A 7 -2.37 16.18 11.21
CA GLN A 7 -0.93 16.18 11.25
C GLN A 7 -0.34 16.36 9.86
N ASP A 8 0.61 17.26 9.73
CA ASP A 8 1.40 17.38 8.51
C ASP A 8 2.85 17.04 8.85
N GLN A 9 3.74 18.02 8.99
CA GLN A 9 5.12 17.80 9.45
C GLN A 9 5.26 18.20 10.92
N PHE A 10 4.93 17.29 11.83
CA PHE A 10 5.07 17.46 13.28
C PHE A 10 6.31 16.74 13.80
N ASN A 11 7.02 17.36 14.74
CA ASN A 11 8.12 16.72 15.47
C ASN A 11 7.61 16.04 16.75
N SER A 12 8.50 15.42 17.53
CA SER A 12 8.13 14.71 18.76
C SER A 12 7.38 15.63 19.75
N ARG A 13 7.80 16.89 19.91
CA ARG A 13 7.11 17.84 20.81
C ARG A 13 5.68 18.10 20.36
N ASP A 14 5.47 18.45 19.09
CA ASP A 14 4.15 18.76 18.54
C ASP A 14 3.19 17.58 18.71
N LEU A 15 3.67 16.36 18.45
CA LEU A 15 2.89 15.14 18.62
C LEU A 15 2.52 14.91 20.09
N HIS A 16 3.46 15.01 21.01
CA HIS A 16 3.19 14.83 22.44
C HIS A 16 2.23 15.88 23.01
N GLU A 17 2.30 17.13 22.55
CA GLU A 17 1.33 18.16 22.93
C GLU A 17 -0.08 17.82 22.41
N LEU A 18 -0.20 17.48 21.13
CA LEU A 18 -1.48 17.16 20.51
C LEU A 18 -2.14 15.92 21.12
N TYR A 19 -1.36 14.86 21.35
CA TYR A 19 -1.88 13.60 21.90
C TYR A 19 -2.22 13.72 23.38
N GLU A 20 -1.44 14.47 24.16
CA GLU A 20 -1.82 14.78 25.53
C GLU A 20 -3.13 15.58 25.58
N MET A 21 -3.33 16.53 24.64
CA MET A 21 -4.61 17.24 24.54
C MET A 21 -5.77 16.27 24.30
N CYS A 22 -5.60 15.32 23.39
CA CYS A 22 -6.60 14.29 23.11
C CYS A 22 -6.90 13.41 24.34
N LEU A 23 -5.90 13.00 25.11
CA LEU A 23 -6.09 12.25 26.36
C LEU A 23 -6.87 13.05 27.40
N ASN A 24 -6.53 14.33 27.60
CA ASN A 24 -7.26 15.21 28.52
C ASN A 24 -8.73 15.40 28.09
N ILE A 25 -8.98 15.47 26.78
CA ILE A 25 -10.34 15.52 26.23
C ILE A 25 -11.08 14.22 26.49
N ASP A 26 -10.44 13.07 26.25
CA ASP A 26 -11.00 11.74 26.46
C ASP A 26 -11.49 11.57 27.91
N ASP A 27 -10.57 11.75 28.86
CA ASP A 27 -10.86 11.61 30.30
C ASP A 27 -12.03 12.49 30.75
N THR A 28 -12.04 13.75 30.30
CA THR A 28 -13.08 14.71 30.70
C THR A 28 -14.42 14.42 30.01
N LEU A 29 -14.39 13.95 28.76
CA LEU A 29 -15.60 13.59 28.01
C LEU A 29 -16.24 12.31 28.54
N GLU A 30 -15.43 11.32 28.91
CA GLU A 30 -15.91 10.08 29.50
C GLU A 30 -16.64 10.35 30.82
N GLU A 31 -16.09 11.20 31.69
CA GLU A 31 -16.79 11.65 32.91
C GLU A 31 -18.08 12.43 32.58
N ALA A 32 -18.02 13.33 31.60
CA ALA A 32 -19.18 14.16 31.23
C ALA A 32 -20.33 13.37 30.60
N LEU A 33 -20.03 12.22 29.98
CA LEU A 33 -20.96 11.39 29.22
C LEU A 33 -21.14 9.97 29.79
N GLU A 34 -20.67 9.70 31.02
CA GLU A 34 -20.71 8.38 31.72
C GLU A 34 -22.05 7.62 31.58
N ILE A 35 -23.17 8.34 31.70
CA ILE A 35 -24.51 7.74 31.59
C ILE A 35 -24.73 7.05 30.24
N TRP A 36 -24.15 7.61 29.18
CA TRP A 36 -24.31 7.14 27.80
C TRP A 36 -23.35 6.03 27.46
N THR A 37 -22.09 6.09 27.92
CA THR A 37 -21.14 4.99 27.74
C THR A 37 -21.58 3.76 28.52
N THR A 38 -22.04 3.94 29.77
CA THR A 38 -22.71 2.88 30.55
C THR A 38 -23.91 2.29 29.80
N ALA A 39 -24.71 3.11 29.11
CA ALA A 39 -25.85 2.63 28.35
C ALA A 39 -25.43 1.90 27.06
N GLY A 40 -24.34 2.32 26.42
CA GLY A 40 -23.65 1.64 25.33
C GLY A 40 -23.18 0.25 25.76
N ASP A 41 -22.40 0.16 26.83
CA ASP A 41 -21.90 -1.11 27.39
C ASP A 41 -23.02 -2.09 27.71
N VAL A 42 -24.10 -1.60 28.35
CA VAL A 42 -25.26 -2.42 28.67
C VAL A 42 -25.93 -2.92 27.39
N LYS A 43 -26.09 -2.08 26.36
CA LYS A 43 -26.63 -2.48 25.06
C LYS A 43 -25.74 -3.58 24.44
N THR A 44 -24.43 -3.39 24.40
CA THR A 44 -23.48 -4.33 23.78
C THR A 44 -23.47 -5.67 24.52
N SER A 45 -23.50 -5.65 25.86
CA SER A 45 -23.61 -6.88 26.66
C SER A 45 -24.91 -7.67 26.42
N LEU A 46 -26.01 -6.98 26.09
CA LEU A 46 -27.34 -7.58 25.95
C LEU A 46 -27.66 -8.01 24.51
N LEU A 47 -27.15 -7.29 23.52
CA LEU A 47 -27.52 -7.42 22.11
C LEU A 47 -26.34 -7.77 21.19
N GLY A 48 -25.12 -7.86 21.74
CA GLY A 48 -23.88 -7.93 20.97
C GLY A 48 -23.64 -6.64 20.17
N ASP A 49 -22.60 -6.66 19.35
CA ASP A 49 -22.23 -5.55 18.45
C ASP A 49 -23.14 -5.48 17.20
N THR A 50 -24.45 -5.54 17.41
CA THR A 50 -25.41 -5.42 16.31
C THR A 50 -25.64 -3.93 16.01
N ARG A 51 -25.01 -3.44 14.93
CA ARG A 51 -25.22 -2.11 14.32
C ARG A 51 -26.65 -1.87 13.77
N THR A 52 -27.67 -2.59 14.25
CA THR A 52 -29.04 -2.41 13.78
C THR A 52 -29.74 -1.30 14.57
N GLY A 53 -29.71 -0.08 14.03
CA GLY A 53 -30.37 1.11 14.56
C GLY A 53 -31.91 1.06 14.63
N LEU A 54 -32.54 -0.12 14.50
CA LEU A 54 -33.99 -0.23 14.30
C LEU A 54 -34.83 -0.14 15.59
N LEU A 55 -34.25 -0.13 16.78
CA LEU A 55 -35.00 -0.10 18.05
C LEU A 55 -34.52 0.92 19.10
N PHE A 56 -33.25 1.35 19.10
CA PHE A 56 -32.69 2.18 20.17
C PHE A 56 -31.88 3.43 19.74
N GLY A 57 -31.64 3.62 18.44
CA GLY A 57 -30.53 4.48 18.00
C GLY A 57 -29.17 3.83 18.33
N VAL A 58 -28.08 4.27 17.71
CA VAL A 58 -26.75 3.79 18.07
C VAL A 58 -26.31 4.58 19.31
N LEU A 59 -26.10 3.89 20.44
CA LEU A 59 -25.46 4.45 21.63
C LEU A 59 -23.95 4.25 21.46
N PRO A 60 -23.12 5.29 21.64
CA PRO A 60 -21.67 5.13 21.62
C PRO A 60 -21.20 4.29 22.82
N GLU A 61 -20.20 3.45 22.58
CA GLU A 61 -19.50 2.66 23.61
C GLU A 61 -18.40 3.48 24.30
N GLN A 62 -17.87 4.49 23.61
CA GLN A 62 -16.86 5.43 24.11
C GLN A 62 -17.26 6.88 23.85
N ALA A 63 -16.95 7.79 24.78
CA ALA A 63 -17.31 9.20 24.65
C ALA A 63 -16.48 9.93 23.59
N PHE A 64 -15.21 9.56 23.44
CA PHE A 64 -14.25 10.17 22.52
C PHE A 64 -13.31 9.12 21.92
N ASP A 65 -12.90 9.35 20.68
CA ASP A 65 -11.82 8.62 20.04
C ASP A 65 -11.11 9.56 19.06
N TYR A 66 -9.88 9.27 18.69
CA TYR A 66 -9.08 10.16 17.86
C TYR A 66 -8.02 9.41 17.05
N GLY A 67 -7.71 9.99 15.90
CA GLY A 67 -6.74 9.49 14.92
C GLY A 67 -6.62 10.51 13.81
N THR A 68 -6.03 10.13 12.68
CA THR A 68 -6.05 11.01 11.52
C THR A 68 -7.48 11.25 11.02
N ILE A 69 -7.66 12.21 10.11
CA ILE A 69 -8.96 12.41 9.43
C ILE A 69 -9.41 11.10 8.76
N TYR A 70 -8.48 10.37 8.13
CA TYR A 70 -8.81 9.12 7.46
C TYR A 70 -9.23 8.03 8.46
N ASP A 71 -8.45 7.83 9.53
CA ASP A 71 -8.75 6.86 10.59
C ASP A 71 -10.16 7.05 11.19
N THR A 72 -10.58 8.30 11.35
CA THR A 72 -11.81 8.64 12.06
C THR A 72 -13.06 8.62 11.19
N ILE A 73 -12.97 9.08 9.93
CA ILE A 73 -14.14 9.26 9.05
C ILE A 73 -13.97 8.65 7.65
N ASP A 74 -12.93 7.85 7.41
CA ASP A 74 -12.67 7.09 6.16
C ASP A 74 -12.59 8.00 4.91
N TYR A 75 -12.01 9.19 5.10
CA TYR A 75 -11.90 10.23 4.08
C TYR A 75 -10.70 11.13 4.35
N THR A 76 -10.12 11.69 3.29
CA THR A 76 -9.07 12.70 3.37
C THR A 76 -9.18 13.64 2.17
N VAL A 77 -8.54 14.80 2.26
CA VAL A 77 -8.54 15.83 1.23
C VAL A 77 -7.15 16.37 0.96
N SER A 78 -6.99 16.97 -0.22
CA SER A 78 -5.89 17.89 -0.49
C SER A 78 -6.33 19.32 -0.19
N GLY A 79 -5.57 20.01 0.67
CA GLY A 79 -5.74 21.45 0.91
C GLY A 79 -6.93 21.85 1.78
N ALA A 80 -7.37 21.01 2.73
CA ALA A 80 -8.28 21.50 3.77
C ALA A 80 -7.63 22.68 4.50
N PHE A 81 -8.46 23.64 4.91
CA PHE A 81 -7.96 24.82 5.61
C PHE A 81 -7.23 24.48 6.91
N LEU A 82 -7.67 23.40 7.59
CA LEU A 82 -7.03 22.86 8.78
C LEU A 82 -5.63 22.29 8.47
N ASP A 83 -5.50 21.47 7.41
CA ASP A 83 -4.19 20.98 6.94
C ASP A 83 -3.28 22.14 6.58
N TRP A 84 -3.77 23.13 5.83
CA TRP A 84 -2.98 24.32 5.51
C TRP A 84 -2.50 25.07 6.76
N MET A 85 -3.26 25.12 7.86
CA MET A 85 -2.78 25.71 9.12
C MET A 85 -1.65 24.91 9.77
N ALA A 86 -1.68 23.58 9.62
CA ALA A 86 -0.65 22.68 10.14
C ALA A 86 0.67 22.75 9.37
N HIS A 87 0.65 23.21 8.12
CA HIS A 87 1.88 23.41 7.36
C HIS A 87 2.85 24.39 8.07
N PRO A 88 4.17 24.10 8.07
CA PRO A 88 5.16 25.00 8.64
C PRO A 88 5.11 26.42 8.04
N GLU A 89 5.46 27.42 8.83
CA GLU A 89 5.75 28.75 8.30
C GLU A 89 7.03 28.71 7.46
N ILE A 90 7.01 29.28 6.26
CA ILE A 90 8.21 29.41 5.43
C ILE A 90 8.79 30.79 5.71
N THR A 91 10.05 30.83 6.13
CA THR A 91 10.79 32.07 6.38
C THR A 91 11.90 32.29 5.36
N ASP A 92 12.19 33.56 5.06
CA ASP A 92 13.39 33.93 4.30
C ASP A 92 14.65 33.83 5.18
N ASP A 93 15.84 34.02 4.59
CA ASP A 93 17.14 34.05 5.30
C ASP A 93 17.20 35.09 6.44
N GLU A 94 16.25 36.04 6.46
CA GLU A 94 16.13 37.12 7.44
C GLU A 94 15.10 36.81 8.54
N GLY A 95 14.47 35.63 8.48
CA GLY A 95 13.48 35.14 9.45
C GLY A 95 12.09 35.74 9.28
N ASN A 96 11.80 36.41 8.16
CA ASN A 96 10.45 36.91 7.89
C ASN A 96 9.60 35.80 7.27
N VAL A 97 8.37 35.64 7.72
CA VAL A 97 7.41 34.72 7.10
C VAL A 97 7.10 35.19 5.68
N VAL A 98 7.53 34.42 4.69
CA VAL A 98 7.34 34.66 3.26
C VAL A 98 6.34 33.70 2.62
N GLY A 99 5.93 32.65 3.34
CA GLY A 99 4.96 31.67 2.86
C GLY A 99 4.62 30.62 3.91
N GLY A 100 4.12 29.47 3.46
CA GLY A 100 3.75 28.34 4.32
C GLY A 100 2.32 28.37 4.86
N GLY A 101 2.12 27.60 5.94
CA GLY A 101 0.93 27.56 6.78
C GLY A 101 1.06 28.44 8.02
N LEU A 102 0.54 27.99 9.17
CA LEU A 102 0.65 28.68 10.46
C LEU A 102 1.55 27.94 11.47
N GLY A 103 2.13 26.80 11.09
CA GLY A 103 2.94 25.95 11.99
C GLY A 103 2.19 25.54 13.27
N MET A 104 0.87 25.32 13.17
CA MET A 104 0.03 25.01 14.33
C MET A 104 -0.20 23.51 14.46
N THR A 105 -0.22 22.97 15.68
CA THR A 105 -0.88 21.68 15.93
C THR A 105 -2.38 21.85 15.72
N THR A 106 -3.01 20.99 14.90
CA THR A 106 -4.44 21.15 14.57
C THR A 106 -5.26 19.90 14.85
N LEU A 107 -6.50 20.13 15.31
CA LEU A 107 -7.48 19.12 15.65
C LEU A 107 -8.88 19.65 15.29
N ASP A 108 -9.64 18.89 14.50
CA ASP A 108 -11.07 19.15 14.29
C ASP A 108 -11.93 18.18 15.11
N PHE A 109 -13.16 18.58 15.42
CA PHE A 109 -14.10 17.79 16.18
C PHE A 109 -15.32 17.45 15.35
N GLU A 110 -15.56 16.16 15.16
CA GLU A 110 -16.78 15.68 14.54
C GLU A 110 -17.64 14.89 15.51
N MET A 111 -18.95 15.11 15.45
CA MET A 111 -19.92 14.32 16.18
C MET A 111 -20.50 13.26 15.27
N SER A 112 -20.14 12.01 15.52
CA SER A 112 -20.70 10.81 14.85
C SER A 112 -22.22 10.69 14.96
N PHE A 113 -22.86 11.46 15.84
CA PHE A 113 -24.31 11.49 16.06
C PHE A 113 -24.93 12.86 15.81
N SER A 114 -25.11 13.22 14.54
CA SER A 114 -25.95 14.37 14.18
C SER A 114 -27.41 13.95 13.94
N TRP A 115 -28.33 14.64 14.61
CA TRP A 115 -29.77 14.51 14.38
C TRP A 115 -30.22 15.18 13.07
N ALA A 116 -29.36 15.99 12.45
CA ALA A 116 -29.64 16.74 11.23
C ALA A 116 -29.32 15.97 9.94
N VAL A 117 -28.61 14.83 10.04
CA VAL A 117 -28.14 14.01 8.92
C VAL A 117 -28.85 12.65 8.93
N ASN A 118 -29.11 12.05 7.76
CA ASN A 118 -29.68 10.71 7.58
C ASN A 118 -31.08 10.43 8.19
N GLY A 119 -31.94 11.45 8.30
CA GLY A 119 -33.34 11.23 8.69
C GLY A 119 -33.54 10.74 10.13
N ASN A 120 -32.54 10.94 11.01
CA ASN A 120 -32.63 10.64 12.42
C ASN A 120 -33.83 11.35 13.05
N LEU A 121 -34.65 10.60 13.80
CA LEU A 121 -35.79 11.20 14.50
C LEU A 121 -35.24 12.12 15.59
N TYR A 122 -35.55 13.42 15.53
CA TYR A 122 -35.08 14.40 16.51
C TYR A 122 -35.27 13.88 17.94
N ASN A 123 -34.16 13.68 18.63
CA ASN A 123 -34.12 13.24 20.02
C ASN A 123 -33.47 14.36 20.86
N PRO A 124 -34.25 15.11 21.65
CA PRO A 124 -33.72 16.23 22.43
C PRO A 124 -32.64 15.81 23.44
N GLU A 125 -32.61 14.55 23.85
CA GLU A 125 -31.57 14.05 24.74
C GLU A 125 -30.24 13.83 24.00
N LEU A 126 -30.27 13.32 22.76
CA LEU A 126 -29.05 13.22 21.92
C LEU A 126 -28.45 14.61 21.65
N VAL A 127 -29.28 15.58 21.28
CA VAL A 127 -28.83 16.97 21.07
C VAL A 127 -28.25 17.57 22.35
N ARG A 128 -28.83 17.23 23.52
CA ARG A 128 -28.29 17.68 24.82
C ARG A 128 -26.89 17.12 25.04
N GLN A 129 -26.65 15.85 24.71
CA GLN A 129 -25.32 15.24 24.83
C GLN A 129 -24.32 15.83 23.86
N GLU A 130 -24.71 16.05 22.61
CA GLU A 130 -23.88 16.73 21.61
C GLU A 130 -23.41 18.11 22.12
N VAL A 131 -24.35 18.90 22.67
CA VAL A 131 -24.02 20.21 23.27
C VAL A 131 -23.13 20.07 24.50
N ILE A 132 -23.30 19.03 25.32
CA ILE A 132 -22.43 18.79 26.47
C ILE A 132 -21.02 18.43 26.01
N GLY A 133 -20.89 17.47 25.09
CA GLY A 133 -19.63 17.06 24.51
C GLY A 133 -18.85 18.25 23.95
N TYR A 134 -19.44 19.02 23.04
CA TYR A 134 -18.73 20.18 22.46
C TYR A 134 -18.36 21.23 23.51
N ARG A 135 -19.25 21.51 24.46
CA ARG A 135 -18.93 22.48 25.52
C ARG A 135 -17.83 21.99 26.45
N THR A 136 -17.75 20.69 26.70
CA THR A 136 -16.69 20.08 27.50
C THR A 136 -15.38 20.15 26.72
N ALA A 137 -15.33 19.64 25.48
CA ALA A 137 -14.14 19.68 24.63
C ALA A 137 -13.57 21.10 24.48
N ILE A 138 -14.41 22.09 24.10
CA ILE A 138 -13.98 23.50 23.97
C ILE A 138 -13.37 24.04 25.27
N ARG A 139 -13.93 23.67 26.43
CA ARG A 139 -13.38 24.10 27.73
C ARG A 139 -12.04 23.43 28.04
N VAL A 140 -11.93 22.13 27.79
CA VAL A 140 -10.70 21.36 28.00
C VAL A 140 -9.59 21.91 27.13
N ILE A 141 -9.84 22.13 25.83
CA ILE A 141 -8.86 22.73 24.90
C ILE A 141 -8.45 24.13 25.35
N SER A 142 -9.42 24.96 25.76
CA SER A 142 -9.12 26.32 26.24
C SER A 142 -8.29 26.31 27.52
N GLU A 143 -8.50 25.32 28.39
CA GLU A 143 -7.75 25.15 29.63
C GLU A 143 -6.37 24.56 29.38
N PHE A 144 -6.28 23.54 28.51
CA PHE A 144 -5.04 22.93 28.05
C PHE A 144 -4.14 23.98 27.40
N GLY A 145 -4.66 24.68 26.38
CA GLY A 145 -3.94 25.74 25.70
C GLY A 145 -3.60 26.94 26.59
N PHE A 146 -4.26 27.15 27.73
CA PHE A 146 -3.86 28.15 28.73
C PHE A 146 -2.75 27.66 29.67
N ARG A 147 -2.70 26.35 29.94
CA ARG A 147 -1.73 25.72 30.85
C ARG A 147 -0.44 25.33 30.14
N ASN A 148 -0.52 24.94 28.87
CA ASN A 148 0.60 24.50 28.02
C ASN A 148 1.06 25.60 27.04
N THR A 149 1.00 26.88 27.40
CA THR A 149 1.64 27.93 26.58
C THR A 149 3.14 28.00 26.88
N ASP A 150 3.99 28.14 25.86
CA ASP A 150 5.43 28.44 25.95
C ASP A 150 5.79 29.66 26.82
N THR A 151 4.79 30.47 27.19
CA THR A 151 4.94 31.55 28.17
C THR A 151 3.87 31.43 29.25
N PRO A 152 4.13 30.70 30.35
CA PRO A 152 3.18 30.59 31.46
C PRO A 152 2.76 31.98 31.94
N SER A 153 1.45 32.26 31.90
CA SER A 153 0.91 33.57 32.27
C SER A 153 1.10 33.94 33.76
N ASP A 154 1.59 33.00 34.56
CA ASP A 154 1.88 33.15 35.98
C ASP A 154 3.39 33.39 36.29
N GLY A 155 4.26 33.35 35.27
CA GLY A 155 5.70 33.56 35.42
C GLY A 155 6.47 32.36 35.96
N SER A 156 5.90 31.14 35.90
CA SER A 156 6.64 29.89 36.07
C SER A 156 7.59 29.62 34.88
N VAL A 157 8.60 28.78 35.11
CA VAL A 157 9.48 28.28 34.05
C VAL A 157 8.70 27.19 33.32
N ASP A 158 8.84 27.11 32.00
CA ASP A 158 8.29 25.99 31.24
C ASP A 158 8.91 24.69 31.80
N GLU A 159 8.08 23.82 32.37
CA GLU A 159 8.48 22.49 32.88
C GLU A 159 8.24 21.41 31.83
N PHE A 160 7.85 21.78 30.60
CA PHE A 160 7.66 20.86 29.48
C PHE A 160 9.00 20.45 28.87
N ASP A 161 9.29 19.16 28.93
CA ASP A 161 10.44 18.51 28.32
C ASP A 161 9.99 17.29 27.52
N VAL A 162 10.60 17.10 26.35
CA VAL A 162 10.39 15.93 25.50
C VAL A 162 11.75 15.37 25.16
N THR A 163 11.93 14.08 25.41
CA THR A 163 13.17 13.37 25.12
C THR A 163 12.89 11.97 24.60
N THR A 164 13.78 11.44 23.77
CA THR A 164 13.80 10.02 23.41
C THR A 164 14.89 9.36 24.25
N GLY A 165 14.49 8.40 25.08
CA GLY A 165 15.40 7.53 25.82
C GLY A 165 15.90 6.41 24.92
N THR A 166 17.23 6.34 24.77
CA THR A 166 17.94 5.40 23.89
C THR A 166 18.89 4.48 24.66
N ASP A 167 18.97 4.66 25.98
CA ASP A 167 20.00 4.05 26.85
C ASP A 167 21.47 4.25 26.39
N GLY A 168 21.69 5.27 25.56
CA GLY A 168 22.99 5.66 25.02
C GLY A 168 23.38 4.95 23.73
N GLU A 169 22.46 4.25 23.07
CA GLU A 169 22.67 3.54 21.82
C GLU A 169 22.78 4.50 20.61
N ASP A 170 23.64 4.14 19.66
CA ASP A 170 23.96 4.95 18.49
C ASP A 170 23.24 4.41 17.24
N VAL A 171 22.58 5.29 16.47
CA VAL A 171 21.80 4.96 15.27
C VAL A 171 22.46 5.50 14.00
N ALA A 172 22.68 4.63 13.02
CA ALA A 172 23.00 5.03 11.66
C ALA A 172 21.74 5.06 10.79
N PHE A 173 21.47 6.14 10.07
CA PHE A 173 20.48 6.13 8.98
C PHE A 173 21.17 6.20 7.62
N VAL A 174 20.81 5.28 6.72
CA VAL A 174 21.53 5.10 5.45
C VAL A 174 21.08 6.12 4.41
N THR A 175 22.04 6.76 3.76
CA THR A 175 21.83 7.82 2.76
C THR A 175 22.68 7.57 1.51
N THR A 176 22.46 8.35 0.44
CA THR A 176 23.36 8.35 -0.74
C THR A 176 24.43 9.45 -0.68
N GLY A 177 24.37 10.33 0.32
CA GLY A 177 25.23 11.49 0.49
C GLY A 177 24.77 12.37 1.64
N GLU A 178 25.30 13.59 1.75
CA GLU A 178 24.82 14.57 2.74
C GLU A 178 23.30 14.79 2.58
N ALA A 179 22.53 14.53 3.64
CA ALA A 179 21.08 14.71 3.65
C ALA A 179 20.71 16.15 3.29
N GLY A 180 19.80 16.33 2.32
CA GLY A 180 19.48 17.65 1.76
C GLY A 180 20.55 18.23 0.81
N GLY A 181 21.64 17.51 0.57
CA GLY A 181 22.70 17.89 -0.39
C GLY A 181 22.37 17.52 -1.84
N GLU A 182 23.28 17.81 -2.78
CA GLU A 182 23.11 17.43 -4.20
C GLU A 182 23.18 15.91 -4.43
N ALA A 183 23.87 15.18 -3.55
CA ALA A 183 24.05 13.74 -3.63
C ALA A 183 22.89 12.95 -2.97
N ASP A 184 21.98 13.64 -2.28
CA ASP A 184 20.77 13.04 -1.72
C ASP A 184 19.80 12.65 -2.85
N ALA A 185 19.59 11.34 -3.05
CA ALA A 185 18.74 10.81 -4.09
C ALA A 185 17.23 11.05 -3.82
N LEU A 186 16.86 11.31 -2.58
CA LEU A 186 15.47 11.51 -2.14
C LEU A 186 15.09 12.98 -2.06
N ARG A 187 16.08 13.88 -2.09
CA ARG A 187 15.85 15.33 -2.16
C ARG A 187 15.02 15.71 -3.38
N ARG A 188 14.06 16.60 -3.18
CA ARG A 188 13.22 17.22 -4.21
C ARG A 188 13.19 18.72 -4.00
N THR A 189 13.40 19.46 -5.07
CA THR A 189 13.37 20.92 -5.06
C THR A 189 12.41 21.45 -6.13
N ASP A 190 11.91 22.66 -5.95
CA ASP A 190 11.17 23.34 -7.02
C ASP A 190 12.04 23.58 -8.27
N GLU A 191 13.36 23.65 -8.13
CA GLU A 191 14.30 23.72 -9.27
C GLU A 191 14.32 22.44 -10.13
N ASP A 192 13.92 21.30 -9.56
CA ASP A 192 13.77 20.04 -10.31
C ASP A 192 12.53 20.07 -11.24
N LEU A 193 11.62 21.04 -11.03
CA LEU A 193 10.43 21.17 -11.86
C LEU A 193 10.79 21.75 -13.22
N VAL A 194 10.35 21.04 -14.25
CA VAL A 194 10.45 21.49 -15.62
C VAL A 194 9.05 21.82 -16.08
N PHE A 195 8.83 23.07 -16.51
CA PHE A 195 7.57 23.51 -17.09
C PHE A 195 7.74 23.76 -18.59
N THR A 196 6.84 23.19 -19.38
CA THR A 196 6.76 23.50 -20.81
C THR A 196 5.97 24.79 -20.99
N ARG A 197 6.62 25.80 -21.57
CA ARG A 197 5.96 27.05 -21.98
C ARG A 197 5.82 27.07 -23.49
N PHE A 198 4.77 27.70 -23.99
CA PHE A 198 4.52 27.81 -25.41
C PHE A 198 4.51 29.26 -25.84
N GLU A 199 5.44 29.61 -26.73
CA GLU A 199 5.49 30.93 -27.35
C GLU A 199 4.72 30.91 -28.67
N GLU A 200 3.89 31.92 -28.90
CA GLU A 200 3.21 32.09 -30.20
C GLU A 200 4.24 32.39 -31.29
N VAL A 201 4.31 31.50 -32.28
CA VAL A 201 5.15 31.69 -33.48
C VAL A 201 4.34 32.39 -34.57
N GLU A 202 3.07 32.00 -34.76
CA GLU A 202 2.20 32.56 -35.78
C GLU A 202 0.71 32.46 -35.39
N GLN A 203 -0.07 33.50 -35.69
CA GLN A 203 -1.53 33.46 -35.58
C GLN A 203 -2.18 32.82 -36.81
N LEU A 204 -3.11 31.92 -36.57
CA LEU A 204 -3.84 31.12 -37.56
C LEU A 204 -5.35 31.44 -37.52
N ASN A 205 -5.69 32.69 -37.82
CA ASN A 205 -7.05 33.19 -37.72
C ASN A 205 -7.83 33.05 -39.02
N TYR A 206 -9.00 32.41 -38.95
CA TYR A 206 -9.87 32.18 -40.10
C TYR A 206 -11.34 32.50 -39.76
N SER A 207 -12.16 32.72 -40.78
CA SER A 207 -13.61 32.83 -40.59
C SER A 207 -14.33 32.38 -41.85
N GLY A 208 -15.57 31.95 -41.68
CA GLY A 208 -16.35 31.44 -42.79
C GLY A 208 -17.83 31.41 -42.51
N VAL A 209 -18.58 30.95 -43.51
CA VAL A 209 -20.00 30.63 -43.37
C VAL A 209 -20.17 29.20 -43.84
N ILE A 210 -20.75 28.37 -42.99
CA ILE A 210 -21.09 27.00 -43.32
C ILE A 210 -22.59 26.92 -43.64
N ALA A 211 -22.93 26.23 -44.72
CA ALA A 211 -24.31 26.11 -45.20
C ALA A 211 -25.05 25.01 -44.42
N PRO A 212 -26.40 24.99 -44.41
CA PRO A 212 -27.15 23.93 -43.74
C PRO A 212 -26.84 22.57 -44.39
N GLY A 213 -26.53 21.58 -43.58
CA GLY A 213 -26.25 20.21 -44.01
C GLY A 213 -26.76 19.16 -43.01
N ALA A 214 -26.70 17.89 -43.41
CA ALA A 214 -26.70 16.77 -42.47
C ALA A 214 -25.30 16.65 -41.82
N ALA A 215 -25.21 15.95 -40.68
CA ALA A 215 -23.95 15.66 -40.00
C ALA A 215 -22.85 15.20 -41.00
N GLY A 216 -21.69 15.86 -40.97
CA GLY A 216 -20.54 15.56 -41.83
C GLY A 216 -20.73 15.79 -43.34
N SER A 217 -21.84 16.40 -43.77
CA SER A 217 -22.16 16.54 -45.21
C SER A 217 -21.71 17.86 -45.84
N THR A 218 -21.38 18.85 -45.02
CA THR A 218 -20.88 20.16 -45.44
C THR A 218 -19.66 20.49 -44.59
N THR A 219 -18.53 20.70 -45.24
CA THR A 219 -17.26 21.04 -44.59
C THR A 219 -16.75 22.39 -45.08
N ALA A 220 -15.96 23.07 -44.26
CA ALA A 220 -15.16 24.20 -44.65
C ALA A 220 -13.71 23.98 -44.21
N GLU A 221 -12.77 24.19 -45.12
CA GLU A 221 -11.36 23.84 -44.93
C GLU A 221 -10.49 25.10 -44.98
N HIS A 222 -9.57 25.24 -44.03
CA HIS A 222 -8.52 26.26 -44.02
C HIS A 222 -7.16 25.62 -43.87
N THR A 223 -6.38 25.63 -44.95
CA THR A 223 -5.06 25.02 -45.00
C THR A 223 -3.97 26.02 -44.64
N PHE A 224 -3.00 25.59 -43.83
CA PHE A 224 -1.79 26.33 -43.49
C PHE A 224 -0.55 25.43 -43.56
N THR A 225 0.64 26.04 -43.55
CA THR A 225 1.91 25.33 -43.43
C THR A 225 2.46 25.61 -42.04
N MET A 226 2.89 24.57 -41.33
CA MET A 226 3.41 24.73 -39.98
C MET A 226 4.67 25.61 -40.01
N PRO A 227 4.73 26.70 -39.22
CA PRO A 227 5.90 27.58 -39.18
C PRO A 227 7.15 26.85 -38.72
N ASP A 228 8.33 27.30 -39.18
CA ASP A 228 9.61 26.77 -38.71
C ASP A 228 9.75 26.99 -37.19
N GLY A 229 10.06 25.92 -36.46
CA GLY A 229 10.22 25.95 -35.00
C GLY A 229 8.93 25.80 -34.20
N ALA A 230 7.76 25.85 -34.85
CA ALA A 230 6.49 25.56 -34.18
C ALA A 230 6.25 24.04 -34.13
N ASP A 231 5.86 23.55 -32.97
CA ASP A 231 5.64 22.15 -32.64
C ASP A 231 4.29 21.92 -31.94
N ARG A 232 3.42 22.93 -32.00
CA ARG A 232 2.06 22.89 -31.44
C ARG A 232 1.09 23.75 -32.22
N VAL A 233 -0.14 23.29 -32.34
CA VAL A 233 -1.27 24.09 -32.85
C VAL A 233 -2.35 24.12 -31.78
N GLU A 234 -2.88 25.30 -31.52
CA GLU A 234 -4.08 25.51 -30.71
C GLU A 234 -5.08 26.33 -31.51
N ALA A 235 -6.35 25.93 -31.50
CA ALA A 235 -7.39 26.71 -32.15
C ALA A 235 -8.76 26.54 -31.48
N THR A 236 -9.53 27.63 -31.44
CA THR A 236 -10.92 27.66 -31.00
C THR A 236 -11.81 28.04 -32.18
N CYS A 237 -12.79 27.20 -32.53
CA CYS A 237 -13.84 27.52 -33.49
C CYS A 237 -15.11 27.94 -32.76
N SER A 238 -15.54 29.19 -32.96
CA SER A 238 -16.74 29.78 -32.37
C SER A 238 -17.78 30.13 -33.44
N TRP A 239 -19.07 30.04 -33.14
CA TRP A 239 -20.15 30.42 -34.06
C TRP A 239 -21.33 31.10 -33.37
N VAL A 240 -22.21 31.72 -34.15
CA VAL A 240 -23.39 32.40 -33.61
C VAL A 240 -24.47 31.38 -33.21
N THR A 241 -24.95 31.47 -31.97
CA THR A 241 -25.89 30.54 -31.35
C THR A 241 -27.33 30.75 -31.83
N ASN A 242 -27.69 30.05 -32.90
CA ASN A 242 -29.08 29.80 -33.24
C ASN A 242 -29.19 28.44 -33.94
N VAL A 243 -29.55 27.40 -33.16
CA VAL A 243 -29.84 26.03 -33.62
C VAL A 243 -28.67 25.29 -34.32
N GLN A 244 -27.41 25.64 -34.01
CA GLN A 244 -26.23 25.18 -34.73
C GLN A 244 -25.18 24.54 -33.83
N ASP A 245 -24.55 23.51 -34.37
CA ASP A 245 -23.52 22.69 -33.76
C ASP A 245 -22.51 22.32 -34.84
N LEU A 246 -21.25 22.69 -34.66
CA LEU A 246 -20.18 22.52 -35.63
C LEU A 246 -19.09 21.65 -35.01
N ASP A 247 -18.63 20.65 -35.75
CA ASP A 247 -17.46 19.87 -35.37
C ASP A 247 -16.19 20.55 -35.92
N PHE A 248 -15.08 20.46 -35.19
CA PHE A 248 -13.83 21.11 -35.56
C PHE A 248 -12.66 20.13 -35.49
N PHE A 249 -11.89 20.01 -36.58
CA PHE A 249 -10.78 19.08 -36.70
C PHE A 249 -9.51 19.76 -37.23
N LEU A 250 -8.37 19.17 -36.91
CA LEU A 250 -7.09 19.41 -37.59
C LEU A 250 -6.68 18.14 -38.34
N GLU A 251 -6.45 18.26 -39.64
CA GLU A 251 -5.96 17.18 -40.49
C GLU A 251 -4.51 17.43 -40.92
N ASP A 252 -3.74 16.35 -41.04
CA ASP A 252 -2.38 16.37 -41.59
C ASP A 252 -2.37 16.45 -43.13
N GLY A 253 -1.18 16.47 -43.74
CA GLY A 253 -1.02 16.52 -45.19
C GLY A 253 -1.53 15.28 -45.95
N SER A 254 -1.86 14.20 -45.24
CA SER A 254 -2.44 12.96 -45.76
C SER A 254 -3.97 12.95 -45.68
N GLY A 255 -4.57 13.89 -44.93
CA GLY A 255 -6.00 13.95 -44.62
C GLY A 255 -6.37 13.15 -43.38
N ASP A 256 -5.40 12.72 -42.58
CA ASP A 256 -5.65 12.03 -41.32
C ASP A 256 -5.96 13.06 -40.23
N ARG A 257 -7.07 12.87 -39.50
CA ARG A 257 -7.45 13.74 -38.37
C ARG A 257 -6.51 13.49 -37.20
N ILE A 258 -5.76 14.52 -36.81
CA ILE A 258 -4.77 14.46 -35.73
C ILE A 258 -5.24 15.16 -34.45
N ALA A 259 -6.24 16.04 -34.54
CA ALA A 259 -7.02 16.53 -33.41
C ALA A 259 -8.46 16.84 -33.84
N GLY A 260 -9.37 16.86 -32.88
CA GLY A 260 -10.79 17.11 -33.13
C GLY A 260 -11.56 17.42 -31.86
N SER A 261 -12.64 18.18 -32.01
CA SER A 261 -13.59 18.51 -30.94
C SER A 261 -14.99 18.55 -31.56
N THR A 262 -15.95 17.91 -30.89
CA THR A 262 -17.35 17.72 -31.35
C THR A 262 -18.35 18.04 -30.23
N ASN A 263 -18.08 19.11 -29.48
CA ASN A 263 -18.81 19.55 -28.30
C ASN A 263 -20.13 20.24 -28.64
N PHE A 264 -21.24 19.58 -28.30
CA PHE A 264 -22.57 20.09 -28.56
C PHE A 264 -22.79 21.53 -28.05
N GLY A 265 -22.94 22.48 -28.96
CA GLY A 265 -23.31 23.88 -28.68
C GLY A 265 -22.16 24.90 -28.66
N GLY A 266 -20.91 24.44 -28.79
CA GLY A 266 -19.72 25.27 -29.00
C GLY A 266 -19.32 26.24 -27.87
N PRO A 267 -18.11 26.81 -27.94
CA PRO A 267 -17.12 26.68 -29.03
C PRO A 267 -16.37 25.34 -29.02
N GLU A 268 -15.86 24.92 -30.18
CA GLU A 268 -14.96 23.77 -30.27
C GLU A 268 -13.51 24.21 -30.04
N ARG A 269 -12.70 23.38 -29.39
CA ARG A 269 -11.29 23.66 -29.13
C ARG A 269 -10.43 22.46 -29.51
N ILE A 270 -9.32 22.71 -30.20
CA ILE A 270 -8.35 21.68 -30.51
C ILE A 270 -6.95 22.12 -30.11
N THR A 271 -6.18 21.16 -29.62
CA THR A 271 -4.77 21.29 -29.25
C THR A 271 -4.03 20.08 -29.80
N THR A 272 -2.82 20.28 -30.34
CA THR A 272 -1.95 19.16 -30.76
C THR A 272 -0.54 19.28 -30.24
N SER A 273 0.02 18.15 -29.83
CA SER A 273 1.45 17.95 -29.61
C SER A 273 2.14 17.45 -30.89
N ASP A 274 3.33 17.95 -31.18
CA ASP A 274 4.25 17.49 -32.24
C ASP A 274 3.87 17.61 -33.74
N PRO A 275 3.10 18.60 -34.25
CA PRO A 275 3.07 18.89 -35.68
C PRO A 275 4.49 19.17 -36.23
N GLU A 276 4.84 18.51 -37.33
CA GLU A 276 6.14 18.66 -37.99
C GLU A 276 6.24 20.05 -38.68
N PRO A 277 7.27 20.87 -38.35
CA PRO A 277 7.54 22.11 -39.06
C PRO A 277 7.65 21.92 -40.58
N GLY A 278 7.11 22.86 -41.35
CA GLY A 278 7.13 22.81 -42.81
C GLY A 278 6.16 21.79 -43.44
N ARG A 279 5.37 21.05 -42.66
CA ARG A 279 4.24 20.25 -43.17
C ARG A 279 2.99 21.09 -43.32
N THR A 280 2.09 20.59 -44.16
CA THR A 280 0.80 21.23 -44.42
C THR A 280 -0.27 20.60 -43.55
N TYR A 281 -1.09 21.44 -42.93
CA TYR A 281 -2.21 21.05 -42.08
C TYR A 281 -3.48 21.79 -42.49
N THR A 282 -4.63 21.21 -42.19
CA THR A 282 -5.93 21.80 -42.55
C THR A 282 -6.88 21.80 -41.37
N PHE A 283 -7.37 22.99 -41.00
CA PHE A 283 -8.54 23.12 -40.13
C PHE A 283 -9.80 22.76 -40.90
N VAL A 284 -10.57 21.81 -40.38
CA VAL A 284 -11.83 21.35 -40.99
C VAL A 284 -12.98 21.65 -40.05
N VAL A 285 -13.94 22.44 -40.50
CA VAL A 285 -15.19 22.73 -39.77
C VAL A 285 -16.32 21.98 -40.45
N GLU A 286 -17.03 21.12 -39.73
CA GLU A 286 -18.12 20.29 -40.26
C GLU A 286 -19.46 20.65 -39.62
N THR A 287 -20.57 20.53 -40.37
CA THR A 287 -21.90 20.75 -39.79
C THR A 287 -22.39 19.50 -39.08
N PHE A 288 -22.89 19.63 -37.84
CA PHE A 288 -23.62 18.56 -37.17
C PHE A 288 -25.15 18.78 -37.19
N ALA A 289 -25.62 19.96 -36.77
CA ALA A 289 -27.05 20.34 -36.76
C ALA A 289 -27.40 21.41 -37.83
N SER A 290 -28.64 21.44 -38.32
CA SER A 290 -28.98 22.07 -39.62
C SER A 290 -29.48 23.54 -39.56
N GLY A 291 -28.72 24.43 -40.21
CA GLY A 291 -28.91 25.88 -40.30
C GLY A 291 -27.64 26.54 -40.87
N PRO A 292 -27.71 27.73 -41.50
CA PRO A 292 -26.49 28.42 -41.94
C PRO A 292 -25.92 29.21 -40.77
N THR A 293 -24.62 29.07 -40.47
CA THR A 293 -23.94 29.87 -39.45
C THR A 293 -22.62 30.44 -39.92
N ARG A 294 -22.26 31.57 -39.32
CA ARG A 294 -20.91 32.14 -39.43
C ARG A 294 -20.09 31.59 -38.28
N TYR A 295 -18.89 31.12 -38.61
CA TYR A 295 -17.89 30.73 -37.62
C TYR A 295 -16.64 31.61 -37.73
N GLU A 296 -15.90 31.68 -36.63
CA GLU A 296 -14.59 32.30 -36.49
C GLU A 296 -13.67 31.27 -35.83
N ILE A 297 -12.48 31.08 -36.42
CA ILE A 297 -11.41 30.27 -35.86
C ILE A 297 -10.36 31.25 -35.33
N ASP A 298 -10.12 31.21 -34.04
CA ASP A 298 -9.02 31.88 -33.37
C ASP A 298 -7.95 30.84 -33.08
N GLY A 299 -6.83 30.91 -33.80
CA GLY A 299 -5.81 29.85 -33.77
C GLY A 299 -4.39 30.40 -33.68
N SER A 300 -3.46 29.57 -33.19
CA SER A 300 -2.05 29.88 -33.15
C SER A 300 -1.19 28.63 -33.35
N ALA A 301 -0.09 28.78 -34.08
CA ALA A 301 1.02 27.85 -34.08
C ALA A 301 2.02 28.31 -33.02
N ARG A 302 2.47 27.39 -32.18
CA ARG A 302 3.33 27.67 -31.02
C ARG A 302 4.58 26.81 -31.02
N GLN A 303 5.61 27.30 -30.34
CA GLN A 303 6.87 26.61 -30.10
C GLN A 303 6.97 26.27 -28.62
N SER A 304 7.27 25.02 -28.31
CA SER A 304 7.63 24.60 -26.95
C SER A 304 8.98 25.21 -26.55
N THR A 305 9.02 25.73 -25.34
CA THR A 305 10.21 26.23 -24.68
C THR A 305 10.26 25.61 -23.29
N THR A 306 11.40 25.02 -22.97
CA THR A 306 11.65 24.51 -21.62
C THR A 306 12.15 25.68 -20.78
N ALA A 307 11.36 26.13 -19.82
CA ALA A 307 11.79 27.13 -18.86
C ALA A 307 12.23 26.41 -17.57
N GLY A 308 13.54 26.35 -17.32
CA GLY A 308 14.05 26.40 -15.94
C GLY A 308 14.09 27.86 -15.55
N GLU A 309 13.59 28.23 -14.38
CA GLU A 309 13.36 29.64 -14.03
C GLU A 309 14.60 30.52 -14.23
N SER A 310 14.55 31.40 -15.24
CA SER A 310 15.26 32.68 -15.17
C SER A 310 14.56 33.72 -16.04
N GLU A 311 14.11 34.78 -15.38
CA GLU A 311 13.78 36.13 -15.88
C GLU A 311 12.78 36.28 -17.03
N GLY A 312 11.61 36.85 -16.70
CA GLY A 312 10.84 37.65 -17.66
C GLY A 312 9.36 37.74 -17.33
N ASP A 313 8.93 38.90 -16.86
CA ASP A 313 7.53 39.36 -16.93
C ASP A 313 7.05 39.28 -18.39
N SER A 314 6.38 38.19 -18.75
CA SER A 314 5.48 38.15 -19.89
C SER A 314 4.18 37.49 -19.48
N GLU A 315 3.12 38.31 -19.43
CA GLU A 315 1.74 37.83 -19.58
C GLU A 315 1.68 36.89 -20.80
N PHE A 316 0.86 35.83 -20.73
CA PHE A 316 0.68 34.73 -21.70
C PHE A 316 1.48 33.46 -21.37
N ALA A 317 0.88 32.59 -20.57
CA ALA A 317 1.32 31.22 -20.30
C ALA A 317 0.15 30.26 -20.59
N PHE A 318 0.37 29.24 -21.41
CA PHE A 318 -0.58 28.15 -21.69
C PHE A 318 0.19 26.84 -21.83
N GLY A 319 0.62 26.25 -20.71
CA GLY A 319 1.26 24.92 -20.67
C GLY A 319 0.39 23.84 -20.01
N SER A 320 -0.62 24.25 -19.26
CA SER A 320 -1.62 23.39 -18.65
C SER A 320 -3.01 24.01 -18.77
N THR A 321 -4.06 23.21 -18.95
CA THR A 321 -5.44 23.74 -18.96
C THR A 321 -6.32 22.86 -18.10
N THR A 322 -7.19 23.49 -17.30
CA THR A 322 -8.25 22.81 -16.58
C THR A 322 -9.58 23.02 -17.28
N ASP A 323 -10.36 21.96 -17.47
CA ASP A 323 -11.77 22.06 -17.84
C ASP A 323 -12.62 21.26 -16.84
N ALA A 324 -13.87 21.69 -16.66
CA ALA A 324 -14.81 21.01 -15.76
C ALA A 324 -16.20 20.97 -16.38
N THR A 325 -16.75 19.76 -16.52
CA THR A 325 -18.10 19.51 -17.03
C THR A 325 -18.95 18.86 -15.96
N THR A 326 -20.11 19.46 -15.66
CA THR A 326 -21.08 18.90 -14.72
C THR A 326 -22.26 18.28 -15.46
N VAL A 327 -22.60 17.05 -15.11
CA VAL A 327 -23.76 16.30 -15.62
C VAL A 327 -24.72 16.01 -14.48
N GLU A 328 -25.92 16.57 -14.55
CA GLU A 328 -27.02 16.25 -13.64
C GLU A 328 -27.95 15.21 -14.26
N ASN A 329 -28.32 14.18 -13.48
CA ASN A 329 -29.18 13.11 -13.97
C ASN A 329 -29.97 12.45 -12.81
N ARG A 330 -30.81 11.46 -13.12
CA ARG A 330 -31.65 10.71 -12.17
C ARG A 330 -31.61 9.23 -12.49
N VAL A 331 -31.27 8.40 -11.51
CA VAL A 331 -31.30 6.94 -11.65
C VAL A 331 -32.60 6.40 -11.08
N ALA A 332 -33.35 5.66 -11.90
CA ALA A 332 -34.55 4.96 -11.44
C ALA A 332 -34.20 3.90 -10.39
N GLY A 333 -35.10 3.64 -9.44
CA GLY A 333 -34.83 2.67 -8.38
C GLY A 333 -34.61 1.25 -8.90
N GLY A 334 -33.64 0.53 -8.31
CA GLY A 334 -33.23 -0.81 -8.72
C GLY A 334 -32.72 -0.91 -10.16
N SER A 335 -32.24 0.20 -10.73
CA SER A 335 -31.80 0.29 -12.13
C SER A 335 -30.40 0.89 -12.24
N THR A 336 -29.72 0.63 -13.35
CA THR A 336 -28.43 1.24 -13.70
C THR A 336 -28.64 2.31 -14.77
N THR A 337 -27.88 3.40 -14.70
CA THR A 337 -27.76 4.42 -15.75
C THR A 337 -26.28 4.66 -16.02
N ALA A 338 -25.92 4.92 -17.28
CA ALA A 338 -24.56 5.22 -17.67
C ALA A 338 -24.43 6.71 -18.05
N VAL A 339 -23.33 7.32 -17.64
CA VAL A 339 -22.91 8.67 -18.05
C VAL A 339 -21.58 8.56 -18.78
N GLN A 340 -21.48 9.17 -19.95
CA GLN A 340 -20.29 9.10 -20.79
C GLN A 340 -19.58 10.44 -20.83
N TYR A 341 -18.26 10.39 -20.85
CA TYR A 341 -17.38 11.54 -20.99
C TYR A 341 -16.25 11.19 -21.95
N ASP A 342 -16.05 12.01 -22.98
CA ASP A 342 -14.99 11.83 -23.95
C ASP A 342 -13.70 12.53 -23.48
N VAL A 343 -12.63 11.76 -23.40
CA VAL A 343 -11.30 12.21 -22.97
C VAL A 343 -10.43 12.47 -24.20
N ASP A 344 -9.94 13.69 -24.29
CA ASP A 344 -9.01 14.14 -25.34
C ASP A 344 -7.59 13.58 -25.13
N ARG A 345 -6.71 13.75 -26.13
CA ARG A 345 -5.31 13.35 -26.01
C ARG A 345 -4.54 14.23 -25.04
N ASP A 346 -3.46 13.66 -24.50
CA ASP A 346 -2.43 14.36 -23.75
C ASP A 346 -2.92 14.97 -22.43
N LEU A 347 -3.93 14.35 -21.81
CA LEU A 347 -4.36 14.71 -20.46
C LEU A 347 -3.39 14.13 -19.43
N HIS A 348 -3.05 14.96 -18.45
CA HIS A 348 -2.29 14.55 -17.27
C HIS A 348 -3.20 13.80 -16.29
N SER A 349 -4.43 14.28 -16.08
CA SER A 349 -5.40 13.57 -15.25
C SER A 349 -6.85 13.83 -15.66
N LEU A 350 -7.70 12.85 -15.36
CA LEU A 350 -9.15 12.95 -15.37
C LEU A 350 -9.66 12.76 -13.94
N THR A 351 -10.33 13.75 -13.39
CA THR A 351 -11.01 13.69 -12.09
C THR A 351 -12.49 13.42 -12.30
N ILE A 352 -13.05 12.49 -11.55
CA ILE A 352 -14.48 12.17 -11.53
C ILE A 352 -14.98 12.39 -10.11
N HIS A 353 -15.84 13.38 -9.94
CA HIS A 353 -16.45 13.72 -8.66
C HIS A 353 -17.97 13.52 -8.73
N PRO A 354 -18.45 12.31 -8.39
CA PRO A 354 -19.88 12.04 -8.26
C PRO A 354 -20.42 12.61 -6.94
N TYR A 355 -21.57 13.27 -7.01
CA TYR A 355 -22.26 13.84 -5.86
C TYR A 355 -23.74 13.44 -5.87
N ALA A 356 -24.20 12.88 -4.75
CA ALA A 356 -25.59 12.54 -4.57
C ALA A 356 -25.92 12.45 -3.07
N PRO A 357 -26.79 13.33 -2.53
CA PRO A 357 -27.14 13.29 -1.12
C PRO A 357 -28.12 12.15 -0.82
N ASP A 358 -27.92 11.46 0.30
CA ASP A 358 -28.80 10.39 0.80
C ASP A 358 -29.05 9.26 -0.23
N VAL A 359 -28.01 8.78 -0.91
CA VAL A 359 -28.11 7.68 -1.88
C VAL A 359 -27.25 6.48 -1.52
N VAL A 360 -27.65 5.33 -2.06
CA VAL A 360 -26.91 4.08 -1.99
C VAL A 360 -26.71 3.61 -3.42
N PHE A 361 -25.57 3.97 -4.01
CA PHE A 361 -25.23 3.63 -5.39
C PHE A 361 -24.00 2.74 -5.44
N ASP A 362 -24.04 1.76 -6.34
CA ASP A 362 -22.80 1.15 -6.84
C ASP A 362 -22.34 1.96 -8.05
N LEU A 363 -21.03 2.18 -8.15
CA LEU A 363 -20.39 2.93 -9.23
C LEU A 363 -19.34 2.07 -9.91
N GLU A 364 -19.28 2.15 -11.24
CA GLU A 364 -18.24 1.51 -12.03
C GLU A 364 -17.77 2.47 -13.13
N LEU A 365 -16.49 2.86 -13.10
CA LEU A 365 -15.86 3.63 -14.17
C LEU A 365 -15.22 2.67 -15.15
N VAL A 366 -15.71 2.66 -16.38
CA VAL A 366 -15.21 1.82 -17.47
C VAL A 366 -14.42 2.68 -18.45
N GLY A 367 -13.20 2.26 -18.75
CA GLY A 367 -12.29 2.92 -19.69
C GLY A 367 -12.66 2.67 -21.15
N PRO A 368 -12.00 3.37 -22.09
CA PRO A 368 -12.28 3.27 -23.52
C PRO A 368 -12.08 1.87 -24.14
N ASP A 369 -11.23 1.06 -23.52
CA ASP A 369 -10.96 -0.33 -23.90
C ASP A 369 -12.01 -1.32 -23.37
N GLY A 370 -12.93 -0.85 -22.54
CA GLY A 370 -13.97 -1.63 -21.88
C GLY A 370 -13.54 -2.27 -20.56
N ALA A 371 -12.33 -1.99 -20.06
CA ALA A 371 -11.89 -2.44 -18.75
C ALA A 371 -12.43 -1.53 -17.64
N THR A 372 -12.75 -2.11 -16.49
CA THR A 372 -13.10 -1.36 -15.29
C THR A 372 -11.83 -0.69 -14.74
N VAL A 373 -11.86 0.64 -14.67
CA VAL A 373 -10.76 1.48 -14.17
C VAL A 373 -10.90 1.71 -12.67
N GLN A 374 -12.12 1.98 -12.21
CA GLN A 374 -12.45 2.19 -10.80
C GLN A 374 -13.81 1.59 -10.50
N SER A 375 -14.02 1.13 -9.26
CA SER A 375 -15.33 0.65 -8.80
C SER A 375 -15.59 1.03 -7.36
N PHE A 376 -16.87 1.08 -7.00
CA PHE A 376 -17.30 1.37 -5.64
C PHE A 376 -18.61 0.67 -5.33
N ASP A 377 -18.60 -0.09 -4.25
CA ASP A 377 -19.80 -0.74 -3.71
C ASP A 377 -20.47 0.18 -2.68
N GLY A 378 -21.71 0.58 -2.96
CA GLY A 378 -22.51 1.42 -2.09
C GLY A 378 -23.02 0.71 -0.85
N VAL A 379 -23.03 -0.62 -0.85
CA VAL A 379 -23.35 -1.43 0.33
C VAL A 379 -22.32 -2.54 0.49
N THR A 380 -21.61 -2.51 1.60
CA THR A 380 -20.74 -3.62 2.03
C THR A 380 -21.20 -4.09 3.41
N GLU A 381 -20.58 -5.14 3.94
CA GLU A 381 -20.83 -5.56 5.33
C GLU A 381 -20.47 -4.47 6.35
N LYS A 382 -19.55 -3.56 5.98
CA LYS A 382 -19.01 -2.51 6.86
C LYS A 382 -19.63 -1.12 6.62
N ARG A 383 -20.20 -0.86 5.45
CA ARG A 383 -20.66 0.49 5.01
C ARG A 383 -22.01 0.47 4.27
N VAL A 384 -22.80 1.53 4.45
CA VAL A 384 -23.99 1.83 3.63
C VAL A 384 -23.89 3.29 3.16
N GLY A 385 -23.77 3.51 1.86
CA GLY A 385 -23.47 4.82 1.24
C GLY A 385 -21.97 5.04 0.97
N GLY A 386 -21.59 6.23 0.50
CA GLY A 386 -20.19 6.63 0.32
C GLY A 386 -19.58 7.39 1.49
N LYS A 387 -18.40 7.98 1.27
CA LYS A 387 -17.66 8.80 2.26
C LYS A 387 -18.57 9.92 2.78
N CYS A 388 -18.36 10.40 4.01
CA CYS A 388 -19.32 11.25 4.73
C CYS A 388 -19.94 12.35 3.82
N CYS A 389 -21.24 12.24 3.53
CA CYS A 389 -22.04 13.12 2.66
C CYS A 389 -21.86 13.02 1.12
N GLY A 390 -21.13 12.04 0.58
CA GLY A 390 -20.84 11.93 -0.87
C GLY A 390 -20.51 10.52 -1.39
N LEU A 391 -20.26 10.42 -2.69
CA LEU A 391 -19.73 9.24 -3.38
C LEU A 391 -18.20 9.39 -3.49
N PRO A 392 -17.42 8.33 -3.81
CA PRO A 392 -15.96 8.46 -3.90
C PRO A 392 -15.55 9.41 -5.03
N GLU A 393 -14.50 10.20 -4.79
CA GLU A 393 -13.81 10.95 -5.84
C GLU A 393 -12.69 10.08 -6.42
N TRP A 394 -12.57 10.07 -7.74
CA TRP A 394 -11.56 9.30 -8.45
C TRP A 394 -10.69 10.20 -9.32
N VAL A 395 -9.40 9.87 -9.37
CA VAL A 395 -8.45 10.47 -10.31
C VAL A 395 -7.88 9.34 -11.17
N VAL A 396 -7.95 9.50 -12.48
CA VAL A 396 -7.26 8.64 -13.46
C VAL A 396 -6.05 9.43 -13.94
N GLU A 397 -4.85 9.01 -13.53
CA GLU A 397 -3.59 9.55 -14.04
C GLU A 397 -3.38 9.14 -15.50
N SER A 398 -2.92 10.07 -16.34
CA SER A 398 -2.63 9.87 -17.77
C SER A 398 -3.71 9.07 -18.51
N PRO A 399 -4.98 9.50 -18.49
CA PRO A 399 -6.09 8.71 -18.99
C PRO A 399 -5.94 8.48 -20.51
N ASP A 400 -6.19 7.23 -20.94
CA ASP A 400 -6.23 6.89 -22.37
C ASP A 400 -7.26 7.74 -23.12
N GLN A 401 -6.95 8.13 -24.35
CA GLN A 401 -7.91 8.83 -25.19
C GLN A 401 -9.14 7.95 -25.48
N GLY A 402 -10.34 8.51 -25.30
CA GLY A 402 -11.59 7.89 -25.71
C GLY A 402 -12.73 8.10 -24.72
N THR A 403 -13.82 7.36 -24.89
CA THR A 403 -15.01 7.51 -24.05
C THR A 403 -14.87 6.72 -22.76
N TYR A 404 -14.88 7.43 -21.63
CA TYR A 404 -15.08 6.83 -20.31
C TYR A 404 -16.57 6.76 -20.00
N THR A 405 -16.99 5.65 -19.40
CA THR A 405 -18.39 5.42 -19.04
C THR A 405 -18.49 5.18 -17.54
N LEU A 406 -19.15 6.08 -16.81
CA LEU A 406 -19.51 5.88 -15.41
C LEU A 406 -20.89 5.22 -15.34
N GLU A 407 -20.93 3.95 -14.95
CA GLU A 407 -22.16 3.23 -14.61
C GLU A 407 -22.56 3.53 -13.17
N VAL A 408 -23.82 3.92 -12.97
CA VAL A 408 -24.41 4.29 -11.67
C VAL A 408 -25.63 3.42 -11.42
N SER A 409 -25.55 2.53 -10.44
CA SER A 409 -26.60 1.60 -10.06
C SER A 409 -27.30 2.04 -8.79
N ASN A 410 -28.62 2.31 -8.86
CA ASN A 410 -29.40 2.69 -7.70
C ASN A 410 -29.95 1.47 -6.96
N LEU A 411 -29.47 1.23 -5.74
CA LEU A 411 -29.88 0.11 -4.90
C LEU A 411 -31.20 0.36 -4.17
N GLU A 412 -31.67 1.60 -4.13
CA GLU A 412 -32.95 1.96 -3.52
C GLU A 412 -34.12 1.79 -4.50
N PRO A 413 -35.35 1.54 -3.99
CA PRO A 413 -36.53 1.37 -4.84
C PRO A 413 -37.04 2.70 -5.44
N ASP A 414 -36.68 3.83 -4.86
CA ASP A 414 -37.13 5.15 -5.30
C ASP A 414 -36.08 5.82 -6.20
N PRO A 415 -36.49 6.57 -7.25
CA PRO A 415 -35.56 7.28 -8.11
C PRO A 415 -34.79 8.37 -7.36
N LYS A 416 -33.47 8.42 -7.52
CA LYS A 416 -32.58 9.37 -6.85
C LYS A 416 -31.88 10.30 -7.85
N PRO A 417 -31.74 11.60 -7.53
CA PRO A 417 -30.90 12.50 -8.30
C PRO A 417 -29.42 12.16 -8.10
N PHE A 418 -28.61 12.45 -9.10
CA PHE A 418 -27.16 12.39 -9.02
C PHE A 418 -26.55 13.45 -9.91
N GLU A 419 -25.41 13.96 -9.48
CA GLU A 419 -24.56 14.89 -10.20
C GLU A 419 -23.19 14.24 -10.38
N ILE A 420 -22.55 14.45 -11.52
CA ILE A 420 -21.16 14.08 -11.72
C ILE A 420 -20.44 15.29 -12.29
N GLN A 421 -19.31 15.64 -11.69
CA GLN A 421 -18.36 16.55 -12.29
C GLN A 421 -17.18 15.75 -12.86
N PHE A 422 -16.91 15.95 -14.15
CA PHE A 422 -15.67 15.52 -14.79
C PHE A 422 -14.74 16.72 -14.87
N GLY A 423 -13.57 16.62 -14.23
CA GLY A 423 -12.49 17.59 -14.34
C GLY A 423 -11.37 17.02 -15.19
N THR A 424 -10.75 17.81 -16.05
CA THR A 424 -9.56 17.40 -16.81
C THR A 424 -8.42 18.36 -16.54
N LEU A 425 -7.22 17.82 -16.39
CA LEU A 425 -5.99 18.60 -16.35
C LEU A 425 -5.13 18.17 -17.53
N GLN A 426 -4.92 19.08 -18.48
CA GLN A 426 -3.97 18.87 -19.57
C GLN A 426 -2.60 19.34 -19.10
N SER A 427 -1.54 18.55 -19.33
CA SER A 427 -0.15 18.99 -19.21
C SER A 427 0.64 18.36 -20.34
N THR A 428 1.17 19.18 -21.24
CA THR A 428 1.87 18.70 -22.44
C THR A 428 3.36 18.90 -22.30
N GLY A 429 4.15 17.85 -22.51
CA GLY A 429 5.61 17.91 -22.62
C GLY A 429 6.38 17.79 -21.30
N THR A 430 5.74 17.92 -20.14
CA THR A 430 6.35 17.72 -18.81
C THR A 430 5.49 16.82 -17.92
N ALA A 431 6.14 16.02 -17.08
CA ALA A 431 5.46 15.13 -16.13
C ALA A 431 4.70 15.88 -15.03
N THR A 432 5.01 17.16 -14.81
CA THR A 432 4.39 18.02 -13.80
C THR A 432 3.60 19.17 -14.44
N PRO A 433 2.33 19.39 -14.05
CA PRO A 433 1.55 20.56 -14.48
C PRO A 433 2.03 21.88 -13.84
N ASP A 434 1.94 23.00 -14.57
CA ASP A 434 2.30 24.33 -14.05
C ASP A 434 1.14 24.91 -13.22
N PRO A 435 1.30 25.11 -11.89
CA PRO A 435 0.22 25.63 -11.05
C PRO A 435 -0.24 27.04 -11.43
N LYS A 436 0.66 27.89 -11.97
CA LYS A 436 0.30 29.25 -12.37
C LYS A 436 -0.71 29.23 -13.51
N VAL A 437 -0.56 28.28 -14.41
CA VAL A 437 -1.47 28.11 -15.55
C VAL A 437 -2.72 27.33 -15.14
N ALA A 438 -2.55 26.25 -14.38
CA ALA A 438 -3.66 25.37 -14.00
C ALA A 438 -4.63 26.02 -13.00
N VAL A 439 -4.13 26.70 -11.97
CA VAL A 439 -4.96 27.25 -10.87
C VAL A 439 -4.79 28.76 -10.64
N GLY A 440 -3.88 29.42 -11.36
CA GLY A 440 -3.69 30.88 -11.29
C GLY A 440 -2.74 31.36 -10.20
N TYR A 441 -2.07 30.45 -9.49
CA TYR A 441 -1.12 30.76 -8.41
C TYR A 441 0.26 30.19 -8.73
N GLU A 442 1.31 30.93 -8.42
CA GLU A 442 2.69 30.49 -8.63
C GLU A 442 3.04 29.31 -7.72
N GLN A 443 3.87 28.40 -8.23
CA GLN A 443 4.49 27.35 -7.43
C GLN A 443 5.32 28.01 -6.32
N ARG A 444 5.06 27.67 -5.06
CA ARG A 444 5.94 28.07 -3.97
C ARG A 444 7.26 27.30 -4.02
N PRO A 445 8.40 27.96 -3.72
CA PRO A 445 9.67 27.26 -3.56
C PRO A 445 9.60 26.21 -2.45
N TYR A 446 10.31 25.11 -2.64
CA TYR A 446 10.46 24.06 -1.64
C TYR A 446 11.77 23.31 -1.85
N ASP A 447 12.36 22.84 -0.76
CA ASP A 447 13.53 21.98 -0.76
C ASP A 447 13.31 20.95 0.34
N VAL A 448 13.03 19.71 -0.05
CA VAL A 448 12.51 18.69 0.86
C VAL A 448 13.24 17.38 0.72
N THR A 449 13.42 16.69 1.85
CA THR A 449 13.95 15.34 1.91
C THR A 449 13.37 14.58 3.11
N PRO A 450 13.01 13.29 2.98
CA PRO A 450 12.55 12.50 4.11
C PRO A 450 13.60 12.37 5.23
N PHE A 451 14.89 12.59 4.95
CA PHE A 451 15.94 12.52 5.97
C PHE A 451 15.85 13.62 7.03
N THR A 452 15.11 14.71 6.77
CA THR A 452 14.81 15.72 7.80
C THR A 452 14.06 15.11 8.99
N PHE A 453 13.31 14.02 8.80
CA PHE A 453 12.70 13.27 9.91
C PHE A 453 13.73 12.84 10.95
N PHE A 454 14.88 12.29 10.53
CA PHE A 454 15.93 11.85 11.45
C PHE A 454 16.63 13.03 12.12
N GLN A 455 16.78 14.16 11.41
CA GLN A 455 17.36 15.38 11.98
C GLN A 455 16.46 15.95 13.08
N ASP A 456 15.15 16.03 12.82
CA ASP A 456 14.15 16.51 13.77
C ASP A 456 14.01 15.52 14.95
N TYR A 457 14.08 14.21 14.70
CA TYR A 457 14.05 13.18 15.75
C TYR A 457 15.30 13.25 16.65
N ALA A 458 16.48 13.48 16.07
CA ALA A 458 17.75 13.58 16.77
C ALA A 458 17.79 14.75 17.77
N GLU A 459 17.00 15.82 17.56
CA GLU A 459 16.92 16.94 18.51
C GLU A 459 16.40 16.53 19.89
N PHE A 460 15.66 15.42 19.98
CA PHE A 460 15.05 14.93 21.21
C PHE A 460 15.85 13.78 21.86
N ILE A 461 16.89 13.26 21.22
CA ILE A 461 17.68 12.15 21.78
C ILE A 461 18.42 12.62 23.04
N ASP A 462 18.23 11.92 24.17
CA ASP A 462 18.84 12.31 25.45
C ASP A 462 20.30 11.88 25.61
N SER A 463 20.68 10.78 24.94
CA SER A 463 21.97 10.11 24.96
C SER A 463 22.14 9.25 23.70
N GLY A 464 23.38 8.92 23.32
CA GLY A 464 23.64 8.29 22.01
C GLY A 464 23.63 9.30 20.86
N SER A 465 23.40 8.82 19.63
CA SER A 465 23.45 9.62 18.41
C SER A 465 22.53 9.07 17.31
N MET A 466 22.23 9.92 16.33
CA MET A 466 21.52 9.54 15.11
C MET A 466 22.19 10.23 13.94
N ASP A 467 23.03 9.47 13.22
CA ASP A 467 23.96 10.00 12.23
C ASP A 467 23.69 9.47 10.82
N PRO A 468 23.87 10.31 9.77
CA PRO A 468 23.82 9.83 8.40
C PRO A 468 25.06 9.01 8.07
N VAL A 469 24.87 7.84 7.47
CA VAL A 469 25.94 7.01 6.91
C VAL A 469 25.64 6.73 5.45
N THR A 470 26.59 6.96 4.55
CA THR A 470 26.36 6.72 3.12
C THR A 470 26.39 5.24 2.77
N VAL A 471 25.72 4.81 1.68
CA VAL A 471 25.80 3.44 1.15
C VAL A 471 27.26 2.98 0.98
N ASP A 472 28.13 3.87 0.49
CA ASP A 472 29.57 3.58 0.33
C ASP A 472 30.26 3.37 1.69
N GLU A 473 29.94 4.14 2.72
CA GLU A 473 30.49 3.97 4.06
C GLU A 473 30.01 2.68 4.71
N VAL A 474 28.73 2.32 4.53
CA VAL A 474 28.18 1.02 4.97
C VAL A 474 28.95 -0.13 4.33
N ALA A 475 29.13 -0.11 3.00
CA ALA A 475 29.90 -1.13 2.28
C ALA A 475 31.37 -1.23 2.74
N ASN A 476 31.90 -0.17 3.37
CA ASN A 476 33.24 -0.11 3.96
C ASN A 476 33.27 -0.40 5.48
N GLY A 477 32.16 -0.84 6.08
CA GLY A 477 32.08 -1.32 7.46
C GLY A 477 31.76 -0.26 8.51
N ALA A 478 31.21 0.89 8.12
CA ALA A 478 30.86 1.97 9.05
C ALA A 478 29.85 1.56 10.13
N LEU A 479 28.98 0.59 9.85
CA LEU A 479 27.95 0.13 10.79
C LEU A 479 28.51 -0.52 12.06
N SER A 480 29.78 -0.92 12.08
CA SER A 480 30.42 -1.48 13.28
C SER A 480 30.59 -0.50 14.45
N GLU A 481 30.30 0.80 14.23
CA GLU A 481 30.32 1.84 15.26
C GLU A 481 28.92 2.13 15.85
N TYR A 482 27.87 1.46 15.37
CA TYR A 482 26.47 1.74 15.71
C TYR A 482 25.78 0.50 16.28
N ASP A 483 24.71 0.72 17.05
CA ASP A 483 23.86 -0.34 17.60
C ASP A 483 22.63 -0.57 16.71
N HIS A 484 22.18 0.47 15.99
CA HIS A 484 21.05 0.42 15.07
C HIS A 484 21.42 0.91 13.67
N ALA A 485 20.79 0.32 12.65
CA ALA A 485 20.83 0.80 11.28
C ALA A 485 19.41 0.96 10.72
N VAL A 486 19.12 2.12 10.13
CA VAL A 486 17.82 2.41 9.49
C VAL A 486 18.02 2.58 7.99
N VAL A 487 17.30 1.80 7.20
CA VAL A 487 17.32 1.87 5.74
C VAL A 487 15.90 2.13 5.22
N ILE A 488 15.66 3.37 4.79
CA ILE A 488 14.35 3.77 4.27
C ILE A 488 14.16 3.40 2.79
N HIS A 489 15.24 3.16 2.03
CA HIS A 489 15.15 2.79 0.61
C HIS A 489 16.27 1.84 0.20
N ASP A 490 16.01 0.94 -0.75
CA ASP A 490 16.97 -0.07 -1.21
C ASP A 490 18.21 0.53 -1.91
N TYR A 491 18.10 1.74 -2.48
CA TYR A 491 19.11 2.43 -3.30
C TYR A 491 19.71 1.64 -4.48
N LEU A 492 19.22 0.43 -4.76
CA LEU A 492 19.70 -0.51 -5.78
C LEU A 492 18.77 -0.56 -7.00
N ASN A 493 17.50 -0.17 -6.84
CA ASN A 493 16.47 -0.26 -7.87
C ASN A 493 16.73 0.66 -9.10
N GLU A 494 16.25 0.23 -10.27
CA GLU A 494 16.32 0.97 -11.54
C GLU A 494 15.56 2.30 -11.48
N ASP A 495 14.48 2.37 -10.69
CA ASP A 495 13.67 3.58 -10.49
C ASP A 495 14.43 4.71 -9.74
N MET A 496 15.57 4.41 -9.12
CA MET A 496 16.36 5.35 -8.32
C MET A 496 17.59 5.85 -9.10
N GLU A 497 17.35 6.49 -10.25
CA GLU A 497 18.40 6.92 -11.18
C GLU A 497 19.47 7.83 -10.54
N ARG A 498 19.08 8.68 -9.57
CA ARG A 498 20.04 9.51 -8.79
C ARG A 498 20.95 8.66 -7.89
N ALA A 499 20.43 7.63 -7.24
CA ALA A 499 21.21 6.71 -6.40
C ALA A 499 22.27 5.95 -7.23
N ARG A 500 21.92 5.48 -8.43
CA ARG A 500 22.90 4.86 -9.34
C ARG A 500 23.98 5.82 -9.81
N LYS A 501 23.63 7.09 -10.08
CA LYS A 501 24.61 8.13 -10.43
C LYS A 501 25.53 8.48 -9.26
N SER A 502 25.04 8.35 -8.02
CA SER A 502 25.83 8.55 -6.81
C SER A 502 26.83 7.41 -6.52
N GLY A 503 26.65 6.23 -7.13
CA GLY A 503 27.60 5.12 -7.04
C GLY A 503 27.14 3.92 -6.19
N ALA A 504 25.90 3.94 -5.67
CA ALA A 504 25.34 3.00 -4.68
C ALA A 504 25.25 1.50 -5.06
N ALA A 505 25.87 1.06 -6.16
CA ALA A 505 25.81 -0.33 -6.65
C ALA A 505 27.11 -1.09 -6.37
N ASP A 506 27.34 -1.50 -5.11
CA ASP A 506 28.48 -2.38 -4.76
C ASP A 506 28.04 -3.62 -3.97
N SER A 507 28.67 -4.75 -4.28
CA SER A 507 28.47 -6.05 -3.63
C SER A 507 28.85 -6.08 -2.14
N GLY A 508 29.53 -5.04 -1.65
CA GLY A 508 29.88 -4.90 -0.23
C GLY A 508 28.74 -4.40 0.65
N TYR A 509 27.71 -3.77 0.09
CA TYR A 509 26.65 -3.11 0.86
C TYR A 509 25.77 -4.10 1.62
N THR A 510 25.14 -5.07 0.93
CA THR A 510 24.27 -6.06 1.59
C THR A 510 25.06 -6.97 2.52
N GLY A 511 26.27 -7.38 2.14
CA GLY A 511 27.13 -8.17 3.02
C GLY A 511 27.56 -7.43 4.30
N ALA A 512 27.63 -6.10 4.28
CA ALA A 512 27.87 -5.30 5.48
C ALA A 512 26.62 -5.22 6.38
N LEU A 513 25.42 -5.20 5.79
CA LEU A 513 24.16 -5.32 6.55
C LEU A 513 24.03 -6.71 7.18
N ASP A 514 24.36 -7.78 6.45
CA ASP A 514 24.38 -9.14 6.99
C ASP A 514 25.35 -9.26 8.18
N THR A 515 26.58 -8.75 8.00
CA THR A 515 27.58 -8.74 9.09
C THR A 515 27.08 -7.95 10.31
N PHE A 516 26.40 -6.82 10.09
CA PHE A 516 25.85 -6.00 11.16
C PHE A 516 24.77 -6.75 11.96
N VAL A 517 23.87 -7.47 11.28
CA VAL A 517 22.84 -8.30 11.92
C VAL A 517 23.47 -9.48 12.67
N ASP A 518 24.41 -10.19 12.06
CA ASP A 518 25.14 -11.33 12.68
C ASP A 518 25.92 -10.91 13.94
N ASP A 519 26.42 -9.67 13.97
CA ASP A 519 27.11 -9.10 15.13
C ASP A 519 26.14 -8.59 16.22
N GLY A 520 24.82 -8.74 16.02
CA GLY A 520 23.75 -8.39 16.96
C GLY A 520 23.20 -6.97 16.81
N GLY A 521 23.43 -6.32 15.68
CA GLY A 521 22.88 -4.99 15.37
C GLY A 521 21.39 -5.02 15.04
N ASN A 522 20.68 -3.94 15.38
CA ASN A 522 19.24 -3.80 15.13
C ASN A 522 18.98 -3.11 13.78
N LEU A 523 18.42 -3.81 12.80
CA LEU A 523 18.16 -3.31 11.45
C LEU A 523 16.68 -2.96 11.25
N VAL A 524 16.39 -1.70 10.94
CA VAL A 524 15.04 -1.22 10.59
C VAL A 524 14.96 -0.93 9.10
N LEU A 525 14.08 -1.62 8.40
CA LEU A 525 13.78 -1.43 6.98
C LEU A 525 12.41 -0.77 6.82
N THR A 526 12.32 0.26 5.97
CA THR A 526 11.03 0.83 5.60
C THR A 526 10.95 1.19 4.11
N ASP A 527 9.76 1.58 3.64
CA ASP A 527 9.42 1.89 2.25
C ASP A 527 10.05 0.89 1.24
N THR A 528 10.94 1.35 0.34
CA THR A 528 11.60 0.43 -0.60
C THR A 528 12.74 -0.36 0.02
N GLY A 529 13.23 0.01 1.21
CA GLY A 529 14.26 -0.73 1.95
C GLY A 529 13.89 -2.19 2.18
N ASN A 530 12.59 -2.52 2.20
CA ASN A 530 12.10 -3.90 2.27
C ASN A 530 12.59 -4.78 1.11
N TYR A 531 12.88 -4.20 -0.07
CA TYR A 531 13.48 -4.94 -1.19
C TYR A 531 14.92 -5.40 -0.94
N LEU A 532 15.52 -5.05 0.21
CA LEU A 532 16.77 -5.65 0.67
C LEU A 532 16.57 -7.03 1.27
N LEU A 533 15.39 -7.38 1.82
CA LEU A 533 15.15 -8.69 2.45
C LEU A 533 15.53 -9.90 1.56
N PRO A 534 15.19 -9.93 0.25
CA PRO A 534 15.61 -11.02 -0.64
C PRO A 534 17.13 -11.07 -0.93
N LEU A 535 17.88 -10.03 -0.53
CA LEU A 535 19.31 -9.89 -0.77
C LEU A 535 20.15 -10.12 0.49
N LEU A 536 19.52 -10.26 1.65
CA LEU A 536 20.17 -10.55 2.92
C LEU A 536 20.38 -12.06 3.08
N ASP A 537 21.47 -12.45 3.71
CA ASP A 537 21.87 -13.83 4.01
C ASP A 537 22.67 -13.82 5.32
N ASN A 538 21.95 -13.95 6.44
CA ASN A 538 22.47 -13.83 7.81
C ASN A 538 21.77 -14.80 8.78
N ASP A 539 22.19 -14.81 10.04
CA ASP A 539 21.67 -15.69 11.12
C ASP A 539 20.19 -15.41 11.49
N LEU A 540 19.50 -14.45 10.88
CA LEU A 540 18.06 -14.24 11.09
C LEU A 540 17.23 -14.44 9.82
N VAL A 541 17.82 -14.25 8.64
CA VAL A 541 17.11 -14.28 7.35
C VAL A 541 17.91 -14.99 6.26
N ASP A 542 17.29 -15.99 5.62
CA ASP A 542 17.71 -16.54 4.33
C ASP A 542 16.93 -15.85 3.19
N GLY A 543 17.52 -14.80 2.62
CA GLY A 543 16.92 -14.01 1.55
C GLY A 543 16.57 -14.81 0.30
N SER A 544 17.24 -15.95 0.06
CA SER A 544 16.99 -16.79 -1.10
C SER A 544 15.61 -17.47 -1.08
N ARG A 545 14.94 -17.49 0.08
CA ARG A 545 13.57 -18.00 0.26
C ARG A 545 12.49 -17.01 -0.20
N PHE A 546 12.84 -15.75 -0.42
CA PHE A 546 11.91 -14.80 -1.04
C PHE A 546 11.82 -15.08 -2.54
N GLY A 547 10.66 -15.56 -2.99
CA GLY A 547 10.33 -15.67 -4.42
C GLY A 547 10.30 -14.31 -5.13
N GLN A 548 10.29 -14.30 -6.47
CA GLN A 548 10.31 -13.06 -7.27
C GLN A 548 9.18 -12.07 -6.94
N ASP A 549 8.02 -12.58 -6.50
CA ASP A 549 6.85 -11.78 -6.15
C ASP A 549 6.66 -11.68 -4.63
N ALA A 550 7.68 -11.96 -3.81
CA ALA A 550 7.55 -11.95 -2.35
C ALA A 550 7.21 -10.58 -1.76
N ILE A 551 7.62 -9.51 -2.43
CA ILE A 551 7.32 -8.13 -2.06
C ILE A 551 6.52 -7.51 -3.20
N THR A 552 5.34 -7.01 -2.90
CA THR A 552 4.42 -6.44 -3.89
C THR A 552 4.13 -4.99 -3.53
N ARG A 553 4.21 -4.10 -4.52
CA ARG A 553 3.79 -2.72 -4.36
C ARG A 553 2.28 -2.61 -4.50
N THR A 554 1.62 -2.08 -3.49
CA THR A 554 0.21 -1.72 -3.49
C THR A 554 0.06 -0.21 -3.45
N PHE A 555 -1.11 0.26 -3.86
CA PHE A 555 -1.48 1.67 -3.83
C PHE A 555 -2.89 1.81 -3.28
N ASP A 556 -3.05 2.67 -2.28
CA ASP A 556 -4.31 2.94 -1.58
C ASP A 556 -4.56 4.45 -1.46
N ASP A 557 -5.74 4.85 -0.95
CA ASP A 557 -6.04 6.26 -0.68
C ASP A 557 -5.12 6.86 0.40
N VAL A 558 -4.73 6.02 1.37
CA VAL A 558 -3.75 6.32 2.42
C VAL A 558 -2.95 5.06 2.74
N ALA A 559 -1.71 5.22 3.22
CA ALA A 559 -0.94 4.08 3.71
C ALA A 559 -1.43 3.72 5.12
N GLN A 560 -2.10 2.59 5.24
CA GLN A 560 -2.76 2.17 6.48
C GLN A 560 -2.75 0.66 6.67
N PHE A 561 -2.90 0.20 7.91
CA PHE A 561 -3.17 -1.21 8.19
C PHE A 561 -4.64 -1.56 7.99
N THR A 562 -4.90 -2.74 7.45
CA THR A 562 -6.26 -3.32 7.39
C THR A 562 -6.55 -4.20 8.60
N SER A 563 -5.51 -4.66 9.30
CA SER A 563 -5.60 -5.28 10.62
C SER A 563 -4.30 -5.10 11.40
N LYS A 564 -4.42 -5.06 12.74
CA LYS A 564 -3.30 -4.91 13.67
C LYS A 564 -3.43 -5.94 14.80
N ASN A 565 -2.29 -6.43 15.27
CA ASN A 565 -2.18 -7.09 16.56
C ASN A 565 -1.61 -6.10 17.57
N LEU A 566 -2.48 -5.46 18.35
CA LEU A 566 -2.08 -4.41 19.31
C LEU A 566 -1.24 -4.94 20.48
N ASP A 567 -1.19 -6.26 20.70
CA ASP A 567 -0.32 -6.88 21.70
C ASP A 567 1.13 -6.99 21.20
N HIS A 568 1.39 -6.70 19.92
CA HIS A 568 2.75 -6.73 19.38
C HIS A 568 3.57 -5.52 19.85
N PRO A 569 4.81 -5.69 20.36
CA PRO A 569 5.63 -4.60 20.88
C PRO A 569 5.97 -3.47 19.89
N LEU A 570 5.73 -3.64 18.58
CA LEU A 570 5.94 -2.57 17.60
C LEU A 570 4.92 -1.45 17.75
N PHE A 571 3.78 -1.69 18.42
CA PHE A 571 2.82 -0.65 18.75
C PHE A 571 3.09 0.01 20.11
N GLY A 572 4.26 -0.21 20.70
CA GLY A 572 4.64 0.29 22.02
C GLY A 572 4.03 -0.54 23.13
N THR A 573 3.59 0.12 24.20
CA THR A 573 2.96 -0.49 25.38
C THR A 573 1.44 -0.34 25.37
N ASP A 574 0.76 -1.02 26.30
CA ASP A 574 -0.70 -0.99 26.45
C ASP A 574 -1.25 0.45 26.46
N GLY A 575 -1.94 0.82 25.37
CA GLY A 575 -2.64 2.09 25.24
C GLY A 575 -1.89 3.19 24.47
N ASP A 576 -0.67 2.92 24.00
CA ASP A 576 0.08 3.86 23.14
C ASP A 576 -0.64 4.04 21.79
N VAL A 577 -1.03 2.94 21.16
CA VAL A 577 -1.76 2.92 19.89
C VAL A 577 -3.20 2.50 20.11
N ARG A 578 -4.13 3.23 19.50
CA ARG A 578 -5.57 2.94 19.55
C ARG A 578 -6.01 2.03 18.41
N PRO A 579 -7.09 1.23 18.59
CA PRO A 579 -7.67 0.43 17.52
C PRO A 579 -7.98 1.22 16.25
N ILE A 580 -8.44 2.47 16.36
CA ILE A 580 -8.81 3.33 15.21
C ILE A 580 -7.61 3.86 14.41
N GLN A 581 -6.40 3.87 14.98
CA GLN A 581 -5.22 4.51 14.37
C GLN A 581 -4.53 3.57 13.40
N ASP A 582 -4.86 3.66 12.11
CA ASP A 582 -4.37 2.72 11.09
C ASP A 582 -3.40 3.39 10.10
N GLN A 583 -3.53 4.70 9.88
CA GLN A 583 -2.71 5.45 8.92
C GLN A 583 -1.27 5.68 9.41
N LEU A 584 -0.28 5.47 8.53
CA LEU A 584 1.16 5.61 8.82
C LEU A 584 1.74 6.98 8.46
N TRP A 585 1.23 7.63 7.42
CA TRP A 585 1.64 8.97 6.97
C TRP A 585 0.56 9.63 6.11
N LYS A 586 0.60 10.96 5.99
CA LYS A 586 -0.35 11.72 5.14
C LYS A 586 0.14 11.93 3.71
N VAL A 587 -0.74 11.68 2.74
CA VAL A 587 -0.42 11.68 1.31
C VAL A 587 -0.26 13.07 0.69
N ALA A 588 -1.26 13.95 0.86
CA ALA A 588 -1.35 15.20 0.12
C ALA A 588 -0.17 16.17 0.34
N PRO A 589 0.36 16.37 1.56
CA PRO A 589 1.48 17.30 1.77
C PRO A 589 2.81 16.81 1.16
N LEU A 590 2.92 15.52 0.79
CA LEU A 590 4.08 14.97 0.07
C LEU A 590 3.89 14.94 -1.45
N GLY A 591 2.82 15.54 -1.98
CA GLY A 591 2.53 15.60 -3.42
C GLY A 591 1.82 14.36 -3.98
N TYR A 592 1.38 13.43 -3.12
CA TYR A 592 0.59 12.27 -3.52
C TYR A 592 -0.90 12.61 -3.56
N GLY A 593 -1.60 12.08 -4.57
CA GLY A 593 -3.05 12.14 -4.68
C GLY A 593 -3.75 11.35 -3.57
N VAL A 594 -4.94 11.81 -3.18
CA VAL A 594 -5.79 11.17 -2.15
C VAL A 594 -6.63 10.00 -2.68
N SER A 595 -6.40 9.60 -3.93
CA SER A 595 -7.15 8.57 -4.66
C SER A 595 -6.18 7.52 -5.21
N GLY A 596 -5.83 6.54 -4.38
CA GLY A 596 -5.02 5.38 -4.83
C GLY A 596 -3.57 5.67 -5.19
N GLU A 597 -2.91 6.64 -4.56
CA GLU A 597 -1.46 6.90 -4.79
C GLU A 597 -0.59 6.62 -3.57
N ALA A 598 -1.18 6.35 -2.41
CA ALA A 598 -0.43 6.03 -1.20
C ALA A 598 0.24 4.67 -1.38
N ARG A 599 1.56 4.69 -1.50
CA ARG A 599 2.35 3.51 -1.82
C ARG A 599 2.63 2.68 -0.56
N MET A 600 2.52 1.35 -0.66
CA MET A 600 3.07 0.41 0.33
C MET A 600 3.76 -0.77 -0.37
N ASP A 601 4.96 -1.15 0.08
CA ASP A 601 5.69 -2.30 -0.45
C ASP A 601 5.55 -3.48 0.52
N VAL A 602 4.42 -4.18 0.43
CA VAL A 602 3.99 -5.20 1.39
C VAL A 602 4.63 -6.56 1.11
N ILE A 603 4.81 -7.36 2.16
CA ILE A 603 5.53 -8.64 2.09
C ILE A 603 4.52 -9.79 2.22
N ARG A 604 4.63 -10.81 1.37
CA ARG A 604 3.80 -12.03 1.52
C ARG A 604 4.16 -12.74 2.81
N GLU A 605 3.17 -12.97 3.67
CA GLU A 605 3.35 -13.56 5.01
C GLU A 605 4.05 -14.92 4.97
N GLU A 606 3.68 -15.78 4.03
CA GLU A 606 4.31 -17.10 3.83
C GLU A 606 5.82 -17.00 3.52
N ALA A 607 6.22 -16.02 2.69
CA ALA A 607 7.61 -15.81 2.34
C ALA A 607 8.40 -15.21 3.51
N PHE A 608 7.78 -14.29 4.25
CA PHE A 608 8.35 -13.70 5.47
C PHE A 608 8.65 -14.77 6.52
N ALA A 609 7.71 -15.70 6.76
CA ALA A 609 7.88 -16.79 7.71
C ALA A 609 8.91 -17.84 7.25
N ALA A 610 8.88 -18.20 5.97
CA ALA A 610 9.81 -19.17 5.39
C ALA A 610 11.27 -18.70 5.48
N ALA A 611 11.53 -17.41 5.21
CA ALA A 611 12.88 -16.86 5.25
C ALA A 611 13.48 -16.80 6.66
N ALA A 612 12.65 -16.60 7.68
CA ALA A 612 13.08 -16.56 9.09
C ALA A 612 13.43 -17.94 9.65
N THR A 613 12.56 -18.94 9.38
CA THR A 613 12.64 -20.25 10.05
C THR A 613 13.89 -21.04 9.69
N SER A 614 14.44 -20.84 8.49
CA SER A 614 15.68 -21.50 8.07
C SER A 614 16.94 -20.91 8.69
N ALA A 615 16.84 -19.73 9.33
CA ALA A 615 18.00 -18.94 9.73
C ALA A 615 18.29 -18.91 11.25
N GLU A 616 17.41 -19.41 12.12
CA GLU A 616 17.36 -19.20 13.60
C GLU A 616 16.42 -18.05 14.01
N GLY A 617 15.85 -17.31 13.05
CA GLY A 617 14.92 -16.21 13.30
C GLY A 617 13.51 -16.64 13.73
N VAL A 618 12.90 -15.81 14.57
CA VAL A 618 11.51 -15.88 15.04
C VAL A 618 10.70 -14.78 14.35
N PRO A 619 9.83 -15.12 13.38
CA PRO A 619 9.01 -14.12 12.68
C PRO A 619 7.77 -13.73 13.50
N SER A 620 7.45 -12.44 13.52
CA SER A 620 6.22 -11.90 14.11
C SER A 620 5.62 -10.79 13.24
N VAL A 621 4.29 -10.67 13.22
CA VAL A 621 3.57 -9.69 12.40
C VAL A 621 2.71 -8.78 13.27
N ALA A 622 3.03 -7.48 13.24
CA ALA A 622 2.31 -6.45 13.97
C ALA A 622 1.09 -5.96 13.17
N GLY A 623 1.30 -5.61 11.90
CA GLY A 623 0.27 -4.99 11.06
C GLY A 623 0.18 -5.66 9.69
N ARG A 624 -1.03 -5.76 9.16
CA ARG A 624 -1.29 -6.32 7.82
C ARG A 624 -1.98 -5.32 6.91
N VAL A 625 -1.76 -5.49 5.62
CA VAL A 625 -2.44 -4.78 4.52
C VAL A 625 -2.98 -5.85 3.59
N ASP A 626 -4.30 -5.96 3.50
CA ASP A 626 -5.01 -7.01 2.77
C ASP A 626 -4.46 -8.44 2.98
N GLY A 627 -4.05 -8.76 4.21
CA GLY A 627 -3.51 -10.06 4.58
C GLY A 627 -2.02 -10.27 4.28
N ALA A 628 -1.36 -9.32 3.61
CA ALA A 628 0.10 -9.25 3.52
C ALA A 628 0.70 -8.54 4.75
N VAL A 629 1.97 -8.78 5.04
CA VAL A 629 2.70 -8.12 6.12
C VAL A 629 2.93 -6.65 5.74
N GLY A 630 2.32 -5.76 6.53
CA GLY A 630 2.54 -4.31 6.47
C GLY A 630 3.56 -3.82 7.50
N ALA A 631 3.71 -4.54 8.60
CA ALA A 631 4.77 -4.36 9.57
C ALA A 631 5.03 -5.65 10.35
N GLY A 632 6.29 -5.97 10.59
CA GLY A 632 6.70 -7.22 11.22
C GLY A 632 8.14 -7.20 11.71
N SER A 633 8.56 -8.27 12.35
CA SER A 633 9.91 -8.42 12.90
C SER A 633 10.41 -9.85 12.74
N ILE A 634 11.72 -10.00 12.61
CA ILE A 634 12.42 -11.28 12.68
C ILE A 634 13.53 -11.10 13.72
N THR A 635 13.39 -11.75 14.86
CA THR A 635 14.31 -11.63 16.01
C THR A 635 14.95 -12.97 16.35
N ALA A 636 16.01 -12.98 17.17
CA ALA A 636 16.67 -14.23 17.57
C ALA A 636 15.82 -15.09 18.53
N SER A 637 14.86 -14.47 19.25
CA SER A 637 13.97 -15.18 20.16
C SER A 637 12.66 -14.41 20.43
N GLU A 638 11.71 -15.05 21.10
CA GLU A 638 10.44 -14.44 21.53
C GLU A 638 10.58 -13.38 22.63
N ASP A 639 11.74 -13.29 23.29
CA ASP A 639 12.02 -12.42 24.44
C ASP A 639 13.09 -11.34 24.15
N GLU A 640 13.65 -11.31 22.93
CA GLU A 640 14.69 -10.36 22.52
C GLU A 640 14.20 -9.53 21.34
N GLY A 641 14.13 -8.21 21.51
CA GLY A 641 13.59 -7.28 20.53
C GLY A 641 14.59 -6.71 19.54
N THR A 642 15.81 -7.26 19.47
CA THR A 642 16.82 -6.87 18.48
C THR A 642 16.75 -7.83 17.28
N GLY A 643 16.76 -7.29 16.07
CA GLY A 643 16.79 -8.11 14.87
C GLY A 643 16.53 -7.29 13.61
N ILE A 644 15.68 -7.81 12.72
CA ILE A 644 15.26 -7.12 11.51
C ILE A 644 13.80 -6.72 11.66
N HIS A 645 13.52 -5.42 11.68
CA HIS A 645 12.17 -4.86 11.72
C HIS A 645 11.79 -4.27 10.37
N THR A 646 10.55 -4.50 9.93
CA THR A 646 10.01 -3.97 8.67
C THR A 646 8.76 -3.14 8.91
N ILE A 647 8.70 -1.96 8.28
CA ILE A 647 7.52 -1.10 8.18
C ILE A 647 7.31 -0.77 6.70
N CYS A 648 6.29 -1.32 6.05
CA CYS A 648 6.19 -1.35 4.59
C CYS A 648 5.95 0.01 3.90
N SER A 649 5.73 1.08 4.67
CA SER A 649 5.59 2.47 4.18
C SER A 649 5.63 3.46 5.34
N LEU A 650 6.59 4.38 5.39
CA LEU A 650 6.70 5.34 6.50
C LEU A 650 7.25 6.70 6.08
N LEU A 651 8.33 6.71 5.30
CA LEU A 651 9.06 7.91 4.87
C LEU A 651 9.23 7.94 3.35
N PRO A 652 8.12 7.87 2.57
CA PRO A 652 8.21 7.92 1.12
C PRO A 652 8.78 9.27 0.66
N PRO A 653 9.51 9.31 -0.48
CA PRO A 653 10.01 10.56 -1.03
C PRO A 653 8.87 11.41 -1.56
N ALA A 654 9.02 12.73 -1.56
CA ALA A 654 8.02 13.63 -2.13
C ALA A 654 7.80 13.36 -3.65
N LYS A 655 6.53 13.39 -4.10
CA LYS A 655 6.09 13.10 -5.47
C LYS A 655 5.80 14.40 -6.22
N GLN A 656 6.60 14.69 -7.25
CA GLN A 656 6.50 15.94 -8.03
C GLN A 656 5.51 15.90 -9.21
N THR A 657 4.89 14.76 -9.53
CA THR A 657 4.09 14.64 -10.77
C THR A 657 2.74 15.33 -10.67
N ASN A 658 2.23 15.58 -9.47
CA ASN A 658 0.93 16.23 -9.26
C ASN A 658 1.06 17.75 -9.15
N LEU A 659 -0.07 18.43 -8.96
CA LEU A 659 -0.09 19.86 -8.62
C LEU A 659 0.14 20.07 -7.12
N HIS A 660 1.16 20.85 -6.78
CA HIS A 660 1.51 21.19 -5.38
C HIS A 660 1.83 22.69 -5.24
N PRO A 661 0.87 23.59 -5.56
CA PRO A 661 1.09 25.05 -5.57
C PRO A 661 1.64 25.60 -4.25
N PHE A 662 1.40 24.93 -3.14
CA PHE A 662 1.82 25.37 -1.80
C PHE A 662 3.19 24.82 -1.37
N GLY A 663 3.87 24.07 -2.25
CA GLY A 663 5.08 23.33 -1.93
C GLY A 663 4.77 21.91 -1.47
N MET A 664 5.82 21.20 -1.05
CA MET A 664 5.72 19.89 -0.43
C MET A 664 6.42 19.94 0.93
N LEU A 665 6.19 18.92 1.76
CA LEU A 665 6.82 18.76 3.07
C LEU A 665 7.93 17.70 3.03
N ASN A 666 8.76 17.68 4.07
CA ASN A 666 9.86 16.72 4.19
C ASN A 666 9.36 15.31 4.49
N TYR A 667 8.44 15.21 5.43
CA TYR A 667 7.83 13.96 5.88
C TYR A 667 6.45 14.28 6.49
N THR A 668 5.62 13.25 6.65
CA THR A 668 4.27 13.38 7.23
C THR A 668 3.88 12.19 8.11
N ALA A 669 4.88 11.53 8.71
CA ALA A 669 4.71 10.37 9.59
C ALA A 669 3.67 10.64 10.68
N THR A 670 2.77 9.67 10.91
CA THR A 670 1.77 9.75 11.97
C THR A 670 2.31 9.42 13.33
N PHE A 671 1.55 9.74 14.37
CA PHE A 671 1.88 9.28 15.70
C PHE A 671 2.03 7.76 15.76
N LEU A 672 1.14 7.02 15.06
CA LEU A 672 1.32 5.59 14.83
C LEU A 672 2.70 5.30 14.21
N GLY A 673 3.04 6.00 13.12
CA GLY A 673 4.35 5.87 12.49
C GLY A 673 5.53 6.17 13.43
N TYR A 674 5.43 7.20 14.27
CA TYR A 674 6.45 7.56 15.27
C TYR A 674 6.59 6.53 16.38
N VAL A 675 5.48 6.03 16.93
CA VAL A 675 5.49 4.97 17.94
C VAL A 675 6.10 3.71 17.35
N MET A 676 5.74 3.35 16.11
CA MET A 676 6.29 2.19 15.43
C MET A 676 7.78 2.32 15.14
N PHE A 677 8.22 3.47 14.64
CA PHE A 677 9.64 3.74 14.42
C PHE A 677 10.44 3.69 15.72
N THR A 678 9.97 4.38 16.76
CA THR A 678 10.60 4.39 18.09
C THR A 678 10.64 2.98 18.67
N SER A 679 9.57 2.21 18.54
CA SER A 679 9.50 0.83 19.01
C SER A 679 10.40 -0.10 18.20
N ALA A 680 10.52 0.08 16.88
CA ALA A 680 11.44 -0.71 16.06
C ALA A 680 12.90 -0.51 16.51
N LEU A 681 13.26 0.69 16.96
CA LEU A 681 14.58 0.95 17.55
C LEU A 681 14.75 0.38 18.97
N GLY A 682 13.66 0.06 19.68
CA GLY A 682 13.74 -0.31 21.10
C GLY A 682 13.83 0.90 22.03
N PHE A 683 13.34 2.06 21.58
CA PHE A 683 13.42 3.31 22.34
C PHE A 683 12.08 3.65 23.01
N GLU A 684 12.08 4.69 23.84
CA GLU A 684 10.87 5.31 24.39
C GLU A 684 10.90 6.84 24.18
N GLN A 685 9.81 7.41 23.69
CA GLN A 685 9.60 8.85 23.76
C GLN A 685 8.98 9.24 25.10
N ILE A 686 9.55 10.26 25.74
CA ILE A 686 9.24 10.66 27.11
C ILE A 686 8.74 12.10 27.08
N ARG A 687 7.54 12.31 27.61
CA ARG A 687 6.97 13.64 27.86
C ARG A 687 6.97 13.88 29.36
N ASP A 688 7.71 14.86 29.85
CA ASP A 688 7.73 15.29 31.26
C ASP A 688 7.23 16.73 31.37
N VAL A 689 6.23 16.97 32.22
CA VAL A 689 5.74 18.33 32.55
C VAL A 689 5.90 18.68 34.04
N GLY A 690 6.81 17.99 34.73
CA GLY A 690 7.11 18.13 36.15
C GLY A 690 6.09 17.47 37.09
N THR A 691 4.80 17.54 36.76
CA THR A 691 3.73 16.88 37.53
C THR A 691 3.36 15.49 37.02
N GLU A 692 3.70 15.19 35.77
CA GLU A 692 3.32 13.98 35.07
C GLU A 692 4.40 13.61 34.05
N VAL A 693 4.66 12.32 33.93
CA VAL A 693 5.56 11.74 32.93
C VAL A 693 4.77 10.71 32.15
N ARG A 694 4.78 10.82 30.81
CA ARG A 694 4.26 9.79 29.90
C ARG A 694 5.38 9.23 29.04
N ARG A 695 5.22 7.98 28.65
CA ARG A 695 6.15 7.21 27.84
C ARG A 695 5.38 6.59 26.70
N TYR A 696 5.99 6.55 25.53
CA TYR A 696 5.43 5.97 24.31
C TYR A 696 6.52 5.18 23.59
N GLY A 697 6.16 4.00 23.09
CA GLY A 697 7.13 3.04 22.57
C GLY A 697 7.49 1.99 23.61
N ARG A 698 8.26 0.97 23.19
CA ARG A 698 8.49 -0.24 24.00
C ARG A 698 9.75 -0.21 24.88
N GLY A 699 10.71 0.67 24.60
CA GLY A 699 12.04 0.57 25.23
C GLY A 699 12.69 -0.81 25.00
N ASP A 700 13.31 -1.36 26.02
CA ASP A 700 13.88 -2.71 25.98
C ASP A 700 12.82 -3.84 26.03
N GLU A 701 11.54 -3.52 26.24
CA GLU A 701 10.51 -4.55 26.41
C GLU A 701 10.24 -5.28 25.08
N TRP A 702 10.22 -6.61 25.14
CA TRP A 702 9.84 -7.48 24.02
C TRP A 702 9.19 -8.76 24.57
N ASP A 703 7.91 -8.96 24.26
CA ASP A 703 7.14 -10.15 24.65
C ASP A 703 6.17 -10.49 23.52
N LEU A 704 6.35 -11.68 22.93
CA LEU A 704 5.48 -12.18 21.86
C LEU A 704 4.40 -13.15 22.35
N SER A 705 4.21 -13.34 23.66
CA SER A 705 3.27 -14.32 24.19
C SER A 705 1.79 -14.05 23.87
N GLY A 706 1.43 -12.80 23.56
CA GLY A 706 0.13 -12.39 23.04
C GLY A 706 0.03 -12.35 21.51
N VAL A 707 1.13 -12.63 20.81
CA VAL A 707 1.22 -12.55 19.34
C VAL A 707 1.01 -13.92 18.72
N ASP A 708 0.04 -14.01 17.80
CA ASP A 708 -0.16 -15.25 17.05
C ASP A 708 1.12 -15.59 16.26
N PRO A 709 1.66 -16.81 16.40
CA PRO A 709 2.88 -17.19 15.70
C PRO A 709 2.63 -17.26 14.19
N VAL A 710 3.63 -16.84 13.42
CA VAL A 710 3.60 -16.96 11.96
C VAL A 710 4.29 -18.26 11.58
N GLU A 711 3.51 -19.27 11.22
CA GLU A 711 4.07 -20.57 10.83
C GLU A 711 4.50 -20.55 9.36
N PRO A 712 5.71 -21.04 9.02
CA PRO A 712 6.11 -21.21 7.63
C PRO A 712 5.22 -22.25 6.92
N PRO A 713 5.10 -22.17 5.58
CA PRO A 713 4.46 -23.25 4.84
C PRO A 713 5.18 -24.57 5.10
N ALA A 714 4.42 -25.68 5.12
CA ALA A 714 5.03 -27.00 5.20
C ALA A 714 6.01 -27.19 4.03
N PRO A 715 7.22 -27.73 4.29
CA PRO A 715 8.25 -27.85 3.25
C PRO A 715 7.75 -28.71 2.09
N GLU A 716 8.06 -28.31 0.87
CA GLU A 716 7.67 -29.09 -0.31
C GLU A 716 8.52 -30.38 -0.38
N PHE A 717 7.88 -31.55 -0.29
CA PHE A 717 8.54 -32.84 -0.44
C PHE A 717 7.64 -33.83 -1.17
N SER A 718 8.15 -34.42 -2.24
CA SER A 718 7.42 -35.41 -3.02
C SER A 718 8.33 -36.53 -3.53
N ALA A 719 7.72 -37.67 -3.80
CA ALA A 719 8.41 -38.81 -4.39
C ALA A 719 7.47 -39.56 -5.32
N SER A 720 8.03 -40.28 -6.29
CA SER A 720 7.26 -41.14 -7.17
C SER A 720 7.92 -42.49 -7.34
N GLY A 721 7.12 -43.51 -7.64
CA GLY A 721 7.65 -44.84 -7.88
C GLY A 721 6.60 -45.89 -8.15
N SER A 722 6.95 -47.14 -7.86
CA SER A 722 6.05 -48.28 -8.02
C SER A 722 6.38 -49.39 -7.03
N ARG A 723 5.35 -50.17 -6.67
CA ARG A 723 5.50 -51.48 -6.01
C ARG A 723 5.08 -52.58 -6.98
N SER A 724 5.80 -53.69 -6.92
CA SER A 724 5.46 -54.92 -7.64
C SER A 724 5.81 -56.13 -6.79
N ASP A 725 5.03 -57.18 -6.88
CA ASP A 725 5.30 -58.43 -6.18
C ASP A 725 5.28 -59.65 -7.14
N ASP A 726 5.45 -60.87 -6.61
CA ASP A 726 5.47 -62.09 -7.42
C ASP A 726 4.19 -62.94 -7.37
N GLY A 727 3.10 -62.40 -6.81
CA GLY A 727 1.76 -62.95 -6.96
C GLY A 727 0.69 -62.33 -6.05
N ASP A 728 -0.57 -62.42 -6.48
CA ASP A 728 -1.71 -61.91 -5.69
C ASP A 728 -2.34 -62.98 -4.76
N VAL A 729 -1.95 -64.25 -4.90
CA VAL A 729 -2.60 -65.39 -4.25
C VAL A 729 -1.57 -66.37 -3.71
N PHE A 730 -1.62 -66.60 -2.40
CA PHE A 730 -0.69 -67.43 -1.64
C PHE A 730 -1.42 -68.51 -0.84
N THR A 731 -0.69 -69.55 -0.49
CA THR A 731 -1.01 -70.51 0.56
C THR A 731 -0.10 -70.24 1.74
N GLY A 732 -0.53 -70.56 2.96
CA GLY A 732 0.23 -70.22 4.18
C GLY A 732 1.66 -70.76 4.13
N GLY A 733 2.64 -69.95 4.57
CA GLY A 733 4.06 -70.27 4.49
C GLY A 733 4.67 -70.12 3.09
N GLN A 734 3.94 -69.59 2.10
CA GLN A 734 4.55 -69.15 0.84
C GLN A 734 5.15 -67.76 0.96
N THR A 735 6.25 -67.56 0.26
CA THR A 735 6.97 -66.28 0.20
C THR A 735 6.39 -65.40 -0.90
N ASN A 736 6.08 -64.14 -0.57
CA ASN A 736 5.92 -63.05 -1.51
C ASN A 736 7.25 -62.29 -1.63
N ARG A 737 7.72 -62.04 -2.85
CA ARG A 737 8.86 -61.15 -3.10
C ARG A 737 8.35 -59.78 -3.52
N VAL A 738 8.37 -58.85 -2.59
CA VAL A 738 7.95 -57.46 -2.82
C VAL A 738 9.15 -56.61 -3.26
N ARG A 739 8.97 -55.85 -4.34
CA ARG A 739 9.93 -54.86 -4.82
C ARG A 739 9.29 -53.48 -4.86
N VAL A 740 9.89 -52.55 -4.13
CA VAL A 740 9.58 -51.12 -4.16
C VAL A 740 10.64 -50.42 -5.01
N THR A 741 10.22 -49.56 -5.94
CA THR A 741 11.10 -48.79 -6.83
C THR A 741 10.79 -47.32 -6.66
N VAL A 742 11.80 -46.52 -6.31
CA VAL A 742 11.73 -45.06 -6.28
C VAL A 742 12.26 -44.54 -7.61
N GLU A 743 11.49 -43.67 -8.26
CA GLU A 743 11.76 -43.11 -9.59
C GLU A 743 12.11 -41.61 -9.54
N SER A 744 11.56 -40.88 -8.57
CA SER A 744 11.91 -39.48 -8.30
C SER A 744 11.82 -39.17 -6.81
N ILE A 745 12.62 -38.21 -6.39
CA ILE A 745 12.49 -37.46 -5.14
C ILE A 745 12.66 -36.01 -5.57
N ASP A 746 11.69 -35.17 -5.23
CA ASP A 746 11.68 -33.75 -5.59
C ASP A 746 11.26 -32.93 -4.36
N GLY A 747 11.68 -31.65 -4.33
CA GLY A 747 11.35 -30.72 -3.25
C GLY A 747 12.58 -30.22 -2.49
N GLU A 748 12.38 -29.80 -1.24
CA GLU A 748 13.37 -29.16 -0.36
C GLU A 748 14.28 -30.17 0.35
N VAL A 749 14.92 -31.05 -0.43
CA VAL A 749 15.84 -32.08 0.06
C VAL A 749 17.18 -31.92 -0.64
N ASP A 750 18.28 -31.84 0.11
CA ASP A 750 19.63 -31.78 -0.48
C ASP A 750 19.93 -33.09 -1.24
N GLY A 751 20.62 -32.99 -2.36
CA GLY A 751 21.08 -34.12 -3.16
C GLY A 751 21.77 -35.26 -2.39
N ASN A 752 22.38 -34.95 -1.23
CA ASN A 752 23.08 -35.91 -0.36
C ASN A 752 22.30 -36.26 0.92
N GLN A 753 21.15 -35.65 1.16
CA GLN A 753 20.33 -35.92 2.32
C GLN A 753 19.75 -37.34 2.24
N GLN A 754 19.89 -38.08 3.33
CA GLN A 754 19.35 -39.43 3.43
C GLN A 754 17.85 -39.37 3.72
N VAL A 755 17.05 -39.97 2.84
CA VAL A 755 15.62 -40.23 3.06
C VAL A 755 15.42 -41.72 3.32
N GLU A 756 14.61 -42.05 4.32
CA GLU A 756 14.31 -43.45 4.69
C GLU A 756 13.17 -44.00 3.85
N LEU A 757 13.36 -45.16 3.21
CA LEU A 757 12.31 -45.86 2.46
C LEU A 757 11.67 -46.94 3.32
N THR A 758 10.34 -46.93 3.38
CA THR A 758 9.53 -47.91 4.11
C THR A 758 8.43 -48.51 3.23
N ASP A 759 7.89 -49.66 3.64
CA ASP A 759 6.69 -50.27 3.04
C ASP A 759 5.82 -50.93 4.12
N GLY A 760 4.51 -50.77 4.00
CA GLY A 760 3.53 -51.38 4.91
C GLY A 760 3.47 -52.89 4.78
N LEU A 761 3.59 -53.60 5.91
CA LEU A 761 3.45 -55.05 6.04
C LEU A 761 2.13 -55.39 6.73
N PRO A 762 1.25 -56.19 6.11
CA PRO A 762 0.00 -56.57 6.75
C PRO A 762 0.22 -57.39 8.03
N ASP A 763 -0.74 -57.28 8.97
CA ASP A 763 -0.77 -58.08 10.18
C ASP A 763 -0.63 -59.58 9.87
N ASP A 764 0.04 -60.30 10.77
CA ASP A 764 0.38 -61.73 10.69
C ASP A 764 1.37 -62.15 9.57
N TRP A 765 1.69 -61.26 8.62
CA TRP A 765 2.83 -61.49 7.71
C TRP A 765 4.15 -61.22 8.42
N SER A 766 5.20 -61.94 8.02
CA SER A 766 6.53 -61.74 8.61
C SER A 766 7.60 -61.64 7.54
N VAL A 767 8.55 -60.72 7.71
CA VAL A 767 9.71 -60.65 6.83
C VAL A 767 10.61 -61.86 7.06
N ILE A 768 10.98 -62.54 5.98
CA ILE A 768 11.86 -63.71 6.03
C ILE A 768 13.23 -63.27 6.52
N ARG A 769 13.79 -64.05 7.46
CA ARG A 769 15.10 -63.81 8.04
C ARG A 769 16.08 -64.92 7.65
N ASP A 770 17.34 -64.57 7.52
CA ASP A 770 18.42 -65.52 7.24
C ASP A 770 18.84 -66.31 8.49
N GLY A 771 19.85 -67.16 8.33
CA GLY A 771 20.33 -68.04 9.41
C GLY A 771 20.97 -67.30 10.61
N ASP A 772 21.30 -66.02 10.45
CA ASP A 772 21.88 -65.17 11.47
C ASP A 772 20.81 -64.24 12.11
N GLY A 773 19.58 -64.25 11.59
CA GLY A 773 18.43 -63.51 12.11
C GLY A 773 18.18 -62.17 11.44
N GLU A 774 18.95 -61.82 10.42
CA GLU A 774 18.81 -60.58 9.65
C GLU A 774 17.73 -60.74 8.57
N PRO A 775 16.98 -59.68 8.22
CA PRO A 775 16.01 -59.75 7.12
C PRO A 775 16.69 -60.15 5.80
N PHE A 776 16.01 -60.98 5.01
CA PHE A 776 16.48 -61.42 3.70
C PHE A 776 16.10 -60.39 2.63
N GLY A 777 17.04 -60.04 1.74
CA GLY A 777 16.86 -58.98 0.73
C GLY A 777 17.52 -57.68 1.13
N ASP A 778 16.88 -56.55 0.80
CA ASP A 778 17.33 -55.18 1.10
C ASP A 778 16.68 -54.58 2.36
N ALA A 779 15.81 -55.33 3.04
CA ALA A 779 15.23 -54.90 4.31
C ALA A 779 16.30 -54.83 5.40
N VAL A 780 16.33 -53.73 6.15
CA VAL A 780 17.27 -53.52 7.27
C VAL A 780 16.58 -53.69 8.63
N GLY A 781 15.25 -53.68 8.66
CA GLY A 781 14.48 -53.81 9.89
C GLY A 781 12.99 -53.93 9.65
N THR A 782 12.27 -54.20 10.73
CA THR A 782 10.80 -54.18 10.77
C THR A 782 10.38 -53.53 12.07
N ASP A 783 9.50 -52.55 12.01
CA ASP A 783 8.94 -51.87 13.19
C ASP A 783 7.42 -51.75 13.03
N ASP A 784 6.68 -52.24 14.03
CA ASP A 784 5.20 -52.24 14.13
C ASP A 784 4.42 -52.29 12.79
N GLY A 785 4.60 -53.35 12.01
CA GLY A 785 3.90 -53.52 10.73
C GLY A 785 4.50 -52.75 9.55
N THR A 786 5.70 -52.19 9.70
CA THR A 786 6.45 -51.46 8.66
C THR A 786 7.78 -52.14 8.37
N VAL A 787 8.12 -52.33 7.11
CA VAL A 787 9.45 -52.81 6.67
C VAL A 787 10.32 -51.60 6.34
N VAL A 788 11.50 -51.51 6.96
CA VAL A 788 12.48 -50.46 6.66
C VAL A 788 13.43 -50.99 5.59
N LEU A 789 13.52 -50.31 4.44
CA LEU A 789 14.29 -50.68 3.25
C LEU A 789 15.61 -49.88 3.12
N GLY A 790 16.02 -49.26 4.23
CA GLY A 790 17.20 -48.43 4.35
C GLY A 790 16.98 -47.03 3.79
N SER A 791 18.08 -46.28 3.69
CA SER A 791 18.05 -44.91 3.18
C SER A 791 18.55 -44.82 1.75
N LEU A 792 18.12 -43.78 1.05
CA LEU A 792 18.64 -43.36 -0.25
C LEU A 792 18.70 -41.83 -0.33
N THR A 793 19.31 -41.30 -1.37
CA THR A 793 19.45 -39.85 -1.60
C THR A 793 18.81 -39.46 -2.94
N GLU A 794 18.49 -38.18 -3.12
CA GLU A 794 18.03 -37.66 -4.42
C GLU A 794 19.10 -37.88 -5.52
N ALA A 795 20.39 -37.78 -5.17
CA ALA A 795 21.49 -38.14 -6.06
C ALA A 795 21.47 -39.61 -6.51
N ASP A 796 21.02 -40.54 -5.65
CA ASP A 796 20.90 -41.96 -6.01
C ASP A 796 19.82 -42.19 -7.08
N VAL A 797 18.71 -41.46 -6.99
CA VAL A 797 17.53 -41.62 -7.86
C VAL A 797 17.65 -40.83 -9.16
N SER A 798 18.29 -39.66 -9.13
CA SER A 798 18.58 -38.86 -10.32
C SER A 798 19.57 -39.55 -11.28
N ALA A 799 20.42 -40.45 -10.76
CA ALA A 799 21.27 -41.33 -11.58
C ALA A 799 20.49 -42.49 -12.26
N GLY A 800 19.24 -42.72 -11.83
CA GLY A 800 18.33 -43.76 -12.31
C GLY A 800 17.48 -44.32 -11.18
N SER A 801 16.36 -44.98 -11.50
CA SER A 801 15.46 -45.51 -10.46
C SER A 801 16.15 -46.52 -9.53
N VAL A 802 15.80 -46.45 -8.25
CA VAL A 802 16.38 -47.28 -7.19
C VAL A 802 15.33 -48.28 -6.72
N SER A 803 15.63 -49.57 -6.87
CA SER A 803 14.76 -50.64 -6.35
C SER A 803 15.32 -51.25 -5.06
N ARG A 804 14.43 -51.55 -4.12
CA ARG A 804 14.67 -52.33 -2.91
C ARG A 804 13.71 -53.51 -2.88
N THR A 805 14.20 -54.69 -2.55
CA THR A 805 13.43 -55.93 -2.56
C THR A 805 13.46 -56.59 -1.18
N TYR A 806 12.31 -56.95 -0.63
CA TYR A 806 12.21 -57.76 0.58
C TYR A 806 11.30 -58.97 0.34
N TYR A 807 11.35 -59.91 1.28
CA TYR A 807 10.62 -61.16 1.18
C TYR A 807 9.73 -61.33 2.41
N ALA A 808 8.42 -61.47 2.20
CA ALA A 808 7.45 -61.66 3.27
C ALA A 808 6.83 -63.06 3.18
N GLU A 809 6.69 -63.74 4.30
CA GLU A 809 6.04 -65.05 4.38
C GLU A 809 4.57 -64.91 4.77
N ALA A 810 3.70 -65.56 3.99
CA ALA A 810 2.26 -65.59 4.24
C ALA A 810 1.94 -66.33 5.55
N PRO A 811 0.97 -65.86 6.35
CA PRO A 811 0.65 -66.47 7.64
C PRO A 811 0.15 -67.91 7.51
N GLU A 812 0.53 -68.76 8.48
CA GLU A 812 0.15 -70.18 8.50
C GLU A 812 -1.10 -70.45 9.35
N GLY A 813 -1.89 -71.44 8.91
CA GLY A 813 -3.00 -72.00 9.68
C GLY A 813 -4.36 -71.80 9.04
N ALA A 814 -5.33 -72.65 9.42
CA ALA A 814 -6.67 -72.64 8.83
C ALA A 814 -7.49 -71.37 9.15
N GLY A 815 -7.06 -70.58 10.14
CA GLY A 815 -7.66 -69.28 10.47
C GLY A 815 -6.99 -68.08 9.80
N ALA A 816 -5.86 -68.27 9.11
CA ALA A 816 -5.07 -67.22 8.46
C ALA A 816 -5.46 -67.01 6.98
N THR A 817 -6.55 -67.61 6.51
CA THR A 817 -7.05 -67.38 5.14
C THR A 817 -7.82 -66.06 5.07
N GLY A 818 -7.48 -65.18 4.14
CA GLY A 818 -8.08 -63.85 4.08
C GLY A 818 -7.43 -62.95 3.04
N GLU A 819 -7.87 -61.71 3.09
CA GLU A 819 -7.34 -60.58 2.34
C GLU A 819 -6.35 -59.82 3.22
N TYR A 820 -5.19 -59.47 2.68
CA TYR A 820 -4.12 -58.76 3.37
C TYR A 820 -3.62 -57.61 2.49
N THR A 821 -3.37 -56.45 3.08
CA THR A 821 -2.98 -55.24 2.34
C THR A 821 -1.54 -54.86 2.65
N PHE A 822 -0.72 -54.80 1.61
CA PHE A 822 0.64 -54.25 1.63
C PHE A 822 0.62 -52.76 1.30
N GLY A 823 1.59 -52.02 1.82
CA GLY A 823 1.76 -50.59 1.62
C GLY A 823 0.98 -49.68 2.59
N PRO A 824 1.02 -48.36 2.36
CA PRO A 824 1.77 -47.69 1.29
C PRO A 824 3.29 -47.86 1.45
N ALA A 825 4.01 -47.68 0.34
CA ALA A 825 5.46 -47.51 0.36
C ALA A 825 5.76 -46.02 0.36
N GLU A 826 6.61 -45.57 1.29
CA GLU A 826 6.82 -44.15 1.57
C GLU A 826 8.30 -43.84 1.72
N VAL A 827 8.69 -42.60 1.39
CA VAL A 827 9.98 -42.04 1.80
C VAL A 827 9.76 -40.97 2.85
N THR A 828 10.62 -40.94 3.86
CA THR A 828 10.60 -39.91 4.91
C THR A 828 11.92 -39.15 4.94
N ALA A 829 11.84 -37.83 4.85
CA ALA A 829 12.96 -36.90 4.98
C ALA A 829 12.83 -36.11 6.30
N THR A 830 13.93 -35.56 6.79
CA THR A 830 13.91 -34.56 7.88
C THR A 830 14.26 -33.20 7.28
N ILE A 831 13.27 -32.35 7.05
CA ILE A 831 13.42 -31.01 6.49
C ILE A 831 13.12 -30.02 7.62
N ASP A 832 14.04 -29.10 7.88
CA ASP A 832 13.94 -28.08 8.93
C ASP A 832 13.56 -28.65 10.32
N GLY A 833 14.14 -29.81 10.65
CA GLY A 833 13.90 -30.49 11.93
C GLY A 833 12.57 -31.25 12.03
N ALA A 834 11.69 -31.16 11.04
CA ALA A 834 10.43 -31.88 10.95
C ALA A 834 10.55 -33.13 10.06
N ALA A 835 9.88 -34.22 10.44
CA ALA A 835 9.79 -35.42 9.60
C ALA A 835 8.66 -35.25 8.58
N VAL A 836 8.99 -35.36 7.29
CA VAL A 836 8.07 -35.16 6.17
C VAL A 836 8.05 -36.41 5.31
N THR A 837 6.87 -36.94 5.02
CA THR A 837 6.69 -38.24 4.35
C THR A 837 5.98 -38.06 3.02
N ALA A 838 6.48 -38.74 1.98
CA ALA A 838 5.88 -38.77 0.65
C ALA A 838 5.61 -40.22 0.20
N GLU A 839 4.43 -40.47 -0.38
CA GLU A 839 4.06 -41.78 -0.92
C GLU A 839 4.84 -42.07 -2.21
N VAL A 840 5.58 -43.17 -2.24
CA VAL A 840 6.25 -43.71 -3.44
C VAL A 840 5.28 -44.58 -4.24
N ALA A 841 4.48 -45.40 -3.55
CA ALA A 841 3.46 -46.24 -4.15
C ALA A 841 2.33 -46.55 -3.15
N GLY A 842 1.08 -46.47 -3.60
CA GLY A 842 -0.11 -46.77 -2.80
C GLY A 842 -0.22 -48.23 -2.37
N THR A 843 -1.38 -48.72 -1.93
CA THR A 843 -1.53 -50.09 -1.35
C THR A 843 -1.84 -51.20 -2.37
N GLU A 844 -1.55 -52.46 -2.04
CA GLU A 844 -1.83 -53.65 -2.88
C GLU A 844 -2.38 -54.81 -2.03
N THR A 845 -3.26 -55.62 -2.62
CA THR A 845 -3.99 -56.66 -1.91
C THR A 845 -3.49 -58.06 -2.28
N ALA A 846 -3.08 -58.84 -1.28
CA ALA A 846 -2.72 -60.24 -1.40
C ALA A 846 -3.76 -61.15 -0.71
N TYR A 847 -4.01 -62.34 -1.28
CA TYR A 847 -4.97 -63.31 -0.76
C TYR A 847 -4.29 -64.59 -0.27
N VAL A 848 -4.53 -64.99 0.98
CA VAL A 848 -4.11 -66.31 1.48
C VAL A 848 -5.29 -67.28 1.42
N VAL A 849 -5.23 -68.27 0.54
CA VAL A 849 -6.40 -69.11 0.17
C VAL A 849 -6.40 -70.51 0.77
N GLY A 850 -5.42 -70.86 1.62
CA GLY A 850 -5.37 -72.16 2.30
C GLY A 850 -4.08 -72.41 3.08
N PRO A 851 -4.00 -73.53 3.83
CA PRO A 851 -2.79 -73.91 4.56
C PRO A 851 -1.63 -74.25 3.61
N SER A 852 -0.42 -74.35 4.16
CA SER A 852 0.80 -74.63 3.40
C SER A 852 0.68 -75.83 2.47
N THR A 853 1.15 -75.63 1.23
CA THR A 853 1.22 -76.66 0.19
C THR A 853 2.49 -77.51 0.27
N ASN A 854 3.36 -77.27 1.26
CA ASN A 854 4.45 -78.18 1.63
C ASN A 854 3.91 -79.45 2.30
N VAL A 855 3.21 -80.25 1.50
CA VAL A 855 3.00 -81.66 1.76
C VAL A 855 4.31 -82.37 1.40
N LEU A 856 4.88 -83.11 2.35
CA LEU A 856 5.78 -84.20 1.99
C LEU A 856 5.08 -85.19 1.04
#